data_AF-A0A9P6RLC8-F1
#
_entry.id   AF-A0A9P6RLC8-F1
#
_cell.length_a   1.000
_cell.length_b   1.000
_cell.length_c   1.000
_cell.angle_alpha   90.00
_cell.angle_beta   90.00
_cell.angle_gamma   90.00
#
_symmetry.space_group_name_H-M   'P 1'
#
loop_
_entity.id
_entity.type
_entity.pdbx_description
1 polymer ?
#
loop_
_entity_poly.entity_id
_entity_poly.type
_entity_poly.pdbx_seq_one_letter_code
_entity_poly.pdbx_strand_id
1 'polypeptide(L)'
;MVSYSSQHLSVRLGLMGLRADSNDETCSIASDNSNADTDRIVRSTFPSPSPPNSPSPATFSNFDKNDTDDNNNTTTTNNSSNNNSANKDVEALEEEYSLLTHPAVVFASEQLSDDNYVSGFHTVKVFDFDQTLFQSPLPNPALWDPSFIGILTSWAYCGTGWWHNPGTLEMGPEIEASLWDGWWNEAIVEKVKESSEDPGCLTILLTGRNGPTFGQKLVNMIQSKGLNFDLVVTKPTTVAPLAPSQSSASRKVDRKAPASSKPVEKYLKVHTFNTKHDFLYNVLYEYPAIRTMHLWDDRPCQIAKFRQAGQEWLEKKMLDHFDITIVQESMIYLDPQREIDLVLAMVEANNRQVDIEEQGGPFLVPGVGTVPRTRPELRDRKIWDPYETYVPQKRHRIEVTRMVRYTGVMWDKLGGSHPQDRQQEHYHDDHLNDVRDAKPWVDRPLVLRNQDLDKWVVPDDLHVTLCLGTGTPEFLESIGGLGATVLVEVESVGELENRIWALKVKEMKMGAFGGGDEQVAQEVDNREIRIVAPDGQLYSSVDALRAAYISRPSTVTSLSSSPMSTPSTRTPSFQEQEATQSSSGYGGKDIPLDLVDLDRPGHIVLKQSESVPHITMAYDRLNGTRAMDSGKITHWESLTTADGQAYPYRLVFVGTVAEKMLLGMKARKTAQVTKAEVSLGNLIKSLTGDKTITGKELGEMVQAVKEEMEKLSVENRLANEERIMTIVHDVCDRHETKKLLLLSHHHHHNSASASTTPLPTIAILE
;
A
#
# COMPACT_ATOMS: atom_id res chain seq x y z
N MET A 1 39.69 -24.76 -32.50
CA MET A 1 39.35 -25.14 -33.89
C MET A 1 37.94 -24.65 -34.17
N VAL A 2 37.83 -23.81 -35.19
CA VAL A 2 36.66 -23.44 -36.02
C VAL A 2 35.50 -22.68 -35.36
N SER A 3 35.39 -21.42 -35.81
CA SER A 3 34.32 -20.42 -35.71
C SER A 3 33.19 -20.64 -36.72
N TYR A 4 31.98 -20.13 -36.44
CA TYR A 4 30.97 -19.64 -37.41
C TYR A 4 30.08 -18.62 -36.68
N SER A 5 30.05 -17.31 -37.02
CA SER A 5 29.59 -16.58 -38.22
C SER A 5 28.07 -16.40 -38.31
N SER A 6 27.63 -15.16 -38.09
CA SER A 6 26.29 -14.61 -38.27
C SER A 6 25.85 -14.54 -39.74
N GLN A 7 24.53 -14.59 -39.99
CA GLN A 7 23.90 -14.13 -41.22
C GLN A 7 22.77 -13.13 -40.92
N HIS A 8 22.83 -12.00 -41.62
CA HIS A 8 21.80 -10.96 -41.71
C HIS A 8 20.83 -11.30 -42.86
N LEU A 9 19.53 -11.09 -42.64
CA LEU A 9 18.51 -11.02 -43.71
C LEU A 9 18.18 -9.54 -43.98
N SER A 10 18.17 -9.17 -45.26
CA SER A 10 17.83 -7.84 -45.79
C SER A 10 16.45 -7.89 -46.44
N VAL A 11 15.59 -6.89 -46.17
CA VAL A 11 14.32 -6.69 -46.88
C VAL A 11 14.34 -5.33 -47.57
N ARG A 12 14.20 -5.38 -48.91
CA ARG A 12 13.99 -4.27 -49.84
C ARG A 12 12.55 -3.76 -49.75
N LEU A 13 12.35 -2.45 -49.82
CA LEU A 13 11.07 -1.82 -50.19
C LEU A 13 11.32 -0.76 -51.25
N GLY A 14 10.51 -0.81 -52.31
CA GLY A 14 10.67 -0.10 -53.56
C GLY A 14 10.03 1.29 -53.57
N LEU A 15 10.62 2.17 -54.38
CA LEU A 15 10.11 3.48 -54.76
C LEU A 15 8.94 3.36 -55.75
N MET A 16 7.91 4.17 -55.55
CA MET A 16 7.07 4.73 -56.61
C MET A 16 6.88 6.23 -56.36
N GLY A 17 7.13 7.03 -57.39
CA GLY A 17 6.88 8.47 -57.42
C GLY A 17 5.69 8.83 -58.33
N LEU A 18 5.58 10.13 -58.62
CA LEU A 18 4.54 10.89 -59.38
C LEU A 18 3.55 11.58 -58.42
N ARG A 19 3.14 12.85 -58.57
CA ARG A 19 3.43 13.95 -59.50
C ARG A 19 2.82 15.24 -58.87
N ALA A 20 3.35 16.40 -59.25
CA ALA A 20 2.91 17.73 -58.85
C ALA A 20 1.70 18.25 -59.66
N ASP A 21 0.99 19.26 -59.12
CA ASP A 21 0.30 20.41 -59.77
C ASP A 21 -0.20 21.31 -58.60
N SER A 22 0.36 22.50 -58.31
CA SER A 22 0.31 23.84 -58.95
C SER A 22 -0.94 24.68 -58.61
N ASN A 23 -0.67 25.96 -58.29
CA ASN A 23 -1.54 27.17 -58.24
C ASN A 23 -2.00 27.64 -56.85
N ASP A 24 -2.15 28.92 -56.56
CA ASP A 24 -1.46 30.18 -56.90
C ASP A 24 -2.09 31.25 -55.95
N GLU A 25 -1.50 32.45 -55.93
CA GLU A 25 -2.01 33.73 -55.35
C GLU A 25 -1.80 33.97 -53.83
N THR A 26 -0.71 34.60 -53.37
CA THR A 26 -0.37 36.05 -53.30
C THR A 26 -1.23 36.93 -52.38
N CYS A 27 -0.67 37.36 -51.25
CA CYS A 27 -0.44 38.80 -50.98
C CYS A 27 0.58 39.03 -49.85
N SER A 28 1.47 39.98 -50.10
CA SER A 28 2.71 40.36 -49.42
C SER A 28 2.54 41.43 -48.32
N ILE A 29 3.46 41.49 -47.35
CA ILE A 29 4.35 42.65 -47.06
C ILE A 29 5.27 42.40 -45.83
N ALA A 30 6.57 42.67 -46.05
CA ALA A 30 7.69 43.06 -45.15
C ALA A 30 8.03 42.18 -43.92
N SER A 31 9.11 41.38 -43.93
CA SER A 31 10.56 41.69 -43.91
C SER A 31 11.12 42.10 -42.53
N ASP A 32 11.80 41.18 -41.84
CA ASP A 32 13.23 41.34 -41.53
C ASP A 32 13.90 40.04 -41.05
N ASN A 33 15.20 39.96 -41.34
CA ASN A 33 16.09 38.80 -41.35
C ASN A 33 16.48 38.25 -39.97
N SER A 34 16.61 36.92 -39.81
CA SER A 34 17.91 36.22 -39.85
C SER A 34 17.89 34.82 -39.18
N ASN A 35 18.22 33.81 -40.00
CA ASN A 35 19.07 32.64 -39.74
C ASN A 35 18.89 31.72 -38.51
N ALA A 36 18.54 30.47 -38.87
CA ALA A 36 19.30 29.22 -38.66
C ALA A 36 18.91 28.25 -37.53
N ASP A 37 18.60 27.04 -38.01
CA ASP A 37 18.83 25.71 -37.42
C ASP A 37 18.03 25.25 -36.18
N THR A 38 16.89 24.63 -36.46
CA THR A 38 16.34 23.50 -35.69
C THR A 38 16.23 22.28 -36.61
N ASP A 39 16.96 21.21 -36.29
CA ASP A 39 16.39 19.87 -36.05
C ASP A 39 17.46 18.77 -36.14
N ARG A 40 17.92 18.34 -34.96
CA ARG A 40 18.71 17.13 -34.77
C ARG A 40 17.94 16.19 -33.86
N ILE A 41 17.15 15.30 -34.46
CA ILE A 41 16.51 14.18 -33.78
C ILE A 41 17.62 13.22 -33.32
N VAL A 42 17.95 13.26 -32.04
CA VAL A 42 18.82 12.28 -31.37
C VAL A 42 17.93 11.17 -30.82
N ARG A 43 18.03 9.97 -31.40
CA ARG A 43 17.58 8.73 -30.76
C ARG A 43 18.51 8.45 -29.58
N SER A 44 18.05 8.60 -28.34
CA SER A 44 18.78 8.17 -27.15
C SER A 44 18.49 6.70 -26.86
N THR A 45 19.51 5.87 -27.04
CA THR A 45 19.61 4.55 -26.42
C THR A 45 20.05 4.76 -24.97
N PHE A 46 19.28 4.26 -24.01
CA PHE A 46 19.68 4.21 -22.59
C PHE A 46 20.86 3.25 -22.40
N PRO A 47 22.02 3.68 -21.86
CA PRO A 47 22.98 2.78 -21.25
C PRO A 47 22.68 2.61 -19.76
N SER A 48 22.77 1.37 -19.28
CA SER A 48 22.76 1.03 -17.86
C SER A 48 23.82 1.81 -17.08
N PRO A 49 23.52 2.38 -15.91
CA PRO A 49 24.55 2.90 -15.03
C PRO A 49 25.25 1.73 -14.33
N SER A 50 26.56 1.64 -14.51
CA SER A 50 27.44 0.90 -13.59
C SER A 50 27.47 1.63 -12.24
N PRO A 51 27.68 0.93 -11.10
CA PRO A 51 27.66 1.57 -9.79
C PRO A 51 28.81 2.60 -9.69
N PRO A 52 28.57 3.82 -9.18
CA PRO A 52 29.66 4.74 -8.90
C PRO A 52 30.47 4.20 -7.73
N ASN A 53 31.79 4.14 -7.90
CA ASN A 53 32.73 4.06 -6.79
C ASN A 53 32.44 5.23 -5.84
N SER A 54 32.08 4.90 -4.60
CA SER A 54 31.94 5.83 -3.49
C SER A 54 33.20 6.71 -3.35
N PRO A 55 33.10 8.06 -3.41
CA PRO A 55 34.15 8.91 -2.90
C PRO A 55 34.09 8.91 -1.36
N SER A 56 35.26 8.81 -0.74
CA SER A 56 35.45 9.04 0.69
C SER A 56 34.92 10.42 1.12
N PRO A 57 34.52 10.61 2.39
CA PRO A 57 33.94 11.87 2.84
C PRO A 57 34.95 13.02 2.67
N ALA A 58 34.42 14.13 2.15
CA ALA A 58 35.15 15.36 1.90
C ALA A 58 35.90 15.82 3.16
N THR A 59 37.21 15.91 3.04
CA THR A 59 38.05 16.63 3.98
C THR A 59 37.78 18.11 3.77
N PHE A 60 37.38 18.83 4.84
CA PHE A 60 37.30 20.29 4.86
C PHE A 60 38.64 20.88 4.39
N SER A 61 38.65 21.50 3.21
CA SER A 61 39.79 22.25 2.72
C SER A 61 39.70 23.69 3.22
N ASN A 62 40.56 24.03 4.18
CA ASN A 62 40.88 25.41 4.52
C ASN A 62 41.36 26.15 3.25
N PHE A 63 40.67 27.22 2.90
CA PHE A 63 41.19 28.25 2.01
C PHE A 63 41.96 29.25 2.87
N ASP A 64 43.27 29.28 2.72
CA ASP A 64 44.07 30.45 3.06
C ASP A 64 45.08 30.68 1.94
N LYS A 65 45.14 31.93 1.45
CA LYS A 65 46.36 32.45 0.85
C LYS A 65 46.47 33.97 0.96
N ASN A 66 47.70 34.33 1.33
CA ASN A 66 48.42 35.59 1.23
C ASN A 66 48.19 36.57 2.40
N ASP A 67 49.21 37.14 3.05
CA ASP A 67 50.68 37.12 2.91
C ASP A 67 51.24 37.68 4.22
N THR A 68 52.39 37.20 4.69
CA THR A 68 53.57 38.00 5.11
C THR A 68 54.50 37.21 6.06
N ASP A 69 55.74 37.11 5.57
CA ASP A 69 57.01 37.30 6.27
C ASP A 69 57.50 36.37 7.39
N ASP A 70 58.77 36.01 7.15
CA ASP A 70 59.88 35.94 8.09
C ASP A 70 60.25 34.63 8.81
N ASN A 71 61.39 34.13 8.30
CA ASN A 71 62.63 33.87 9.04
C ASN A 71 62.84 32.54 9.78
N ASN A 72 63.85 31.85 9.21
CA ASN A 72 65.06 31.36 9.86
C ASN A 72 65.09 30.02 10.62
N ASN A 73 65.94 29.18 10.03
CA ASN A 73 67.09 28.48 10.64
C ASN A 73 66.92 27.19 11.45
N THR A 74 67.35 26.12 10.77
CA THR A 74 68.53 25.29 11.10
C THR A 74 68.50 24.34 12.31
N THR A 75 68.88 23.10 11.97
CA THR A 75 69.98 22.28 12.52
C THR A 75 69.61 20.95 13.23
N THR A 76 70.09 19.88 12.59
CA THR A 76 70.82 18.70 13.15
C THR A 76 70.10 17.59 13.94
N THR A 77 70.06 16.41 13.29
CA THR A 77 70.63 15.10 13.70
C THR A 77 70.48 14.61 15.14
N ASN A 78 69.93 13.41 15.36
CA ASN A 78 70.67 12.12 15.31
C ASN A 78 69.82 10.94 15.83
N ASN A 79 69.98 9.79 15.17
CA ASN A 79 69.97 8.40 15.62
C ASN A 79 69.45 8.05 17.03
N SER A 80 68.55 7.08 17.10
CA SER A 80 68.91 5.69 17.46
C SER A 80 67.65 4.84 17.68
N SER A 81 67.68 3.68 17.04
CA SER A 81 66.86 2.49 17.27
C SER A 81 66.66 2.17 18.75
N ASN A 82 65.43 1.83 19.15
CA ASN A 82 65.21 0.69 20.02
C ASN A 82 63.75 0.20 19.97
N ASN A 83 63.64 -1.12 19.81
CA ASN A 83 62.43 -1.91 19.89
C ASN A 83 61.73 -1.69 21.23
N ASN A 84 60.42 -1.44 21.20
CA ASN A 84 59.49 -2.17 22.05
C ASN A 84 58.07 -2.07 21.50
N SER A 85 57.49 -3.25 21.31
CA SER A 85 56.08 -3.54 21.12
C SER A 85 55.25 -2.85 22.20
N ALA A 86 54.74 -1.65 21.90
CA ALA A 86 53.61 -1.09 22.59
C ALA A 86 52.36 -1.45 21.78
N ASN A 87 51.52 -2.33 22.33
CA ASN A 87 50.09 -2.23 22.13
C ASN A 87 49.72 -0.80 22.52
N LYS A 88 49.66 0.09 21.53
CA LYS A 88 48.88 1.31 21.67
C LYS A 88 47.44 0.82 21.71
N ASP A 89 46.93 0.68 22.93
CA ASP A 89 45.54 0.93 23.20
C ASP A 89 45.24 2.25 22.49
N VAL A 90 44.63 2.14 21.31
CA VAL A 90 43.89 3.25 20.72
C VAL A 90 42.73 3.40 21.69
N GLU A 91 42.94 4.20 22.74
CA GLU A 91 41.84 4.86 23.43
C GLU A 91 41.02 5.48 22.30
N ALA A 92 39.95 4.80 21.93
CA ALA A 92 38.96 5.33 21.04
C ALA A 92 38.47 6.57 21.78
N LEU A 93 38.99 7.74 21.37
CA LEU A 93 38.45 9.02 21.79
C LEU A 93 36.96 8.88 21.65
N GLU A 94 36.25 8.89 22.78
CA GLU A 94 34.80 8.81 22.81
C GLU A 94 34.32 10.07 22.08
N GLU A 95 34.13 9.94 20.76
CA GLU A 95 33.62 11.01 19.92
C GLU A 95 32.32 11.45 20.55
N GLU A 96 32.32 12.68 21.06
CA GLU A 96 31.18 13.30 21.71
C GLU A 96 29.99 13.22 20.76
N TYR A 97 28.94 12.52 21.19
CA TYR A 97 27.76 12.35 20.38
C TYR A 97 27.02 13.69 20.29
N SER A 98 26.76 14.17 19.08
CA SER A 98 25.88 15.31 18.83
C SER A 98 24.67 14.89 18.02
N LEU A 99 23.49 15.44 18.35
CA LEU A 99 22.27 15.22 17.59
C LEU A 99 22.43 15.62 16.11
N LEU A 100 23.21 16.67 15.81
CA LEU A 100 23.45 17.17 14.45
C LEU A 100 24.23 16.17 13.59
N THR A 101 24.98 15.26 14.21
CA THR A 101 25.74 14.20 13.54
C THR A 101 24.97 12.89 13.45
N HIS A 102 23.73 12.84 13.95
CA HIS A 102 22.92 11.64 13.91
C HIS A 102 22.64 11.27 12.44
N PRO A 103 22.88 10.01 12.02
CA PRO A 103 22.72 9.61 10.61
C PRO A 103 21.29 9.66 10.05
N ALA A 104 20.31 9.98 10.89
CA ALA A 104 18.92 10.18 10.50
C ALA A 104 18.68 11.61 10.02
N VAL A 105 19.50 12.57 10.50
CA VAL A 105 19.42 13.99 10.14
C VAL A 105 19.99 14.15 8.73
N VAL A 106 19.14 14.59 7.81
CA VAL A 106 19.52 14.90 6.42
C VAL A 106 19.60 16.41 6.17
N PHE A 107 19.06 17.20 7.09
CA PHE A 107 19.20 18.65 7.13
C PHE A 107 19.09 19.13 8.57
N ALA A 108 19.95 20.09 8.92
CA ALA A 108 19.92 20.82 10.17
C ALA A 108 20.10 22.32 9.88
N SER A 109 19.30 23.15 10.53
CA SER A 109 19.44 24.61 10.47
C SER A 109 20.77 25.04 11.05
N GLU A 110 21.45 25.99 10.40
CA GLU A 110 22.71 26.56 10.89
C GLU A 110 22.54 27.23 12.27
N GLN A 111 21.33 27.68 12.59
CA GLN A 111 21.01 28.31 13.88
C GLN A 111 21.17 27.34 15.06
N LEU A 112 21.09 26.02 14.83
CA LEU A 112 21.31 25.02 15.88
C LEU A 112 22.75 24.96 16.41
N SER A 113 23.68 25.68 15.75
CA SER A 113 25.05 25.87 16.25
C SER A 113 25.20 27.06 17.20
N ASP A 114 24.17 27.91 17.36
CA ASP A 114 24.16 29.04 18.30
C ASP A 114 23.58 28.63 19.65
N ASP A 115 24.42 28.64 20.69
CA ASP A 115 24.03 28.35 22.07
C ASP A 115 22.86 29.21 22.57
N ASN A 116 22.76 30.46 22.10
CA ASN A 116 21.65 31.35 22.49
C ASN A 116 20.33 30.94 21.85
N TYR A 117 20.38 30.40 20.63
CA TYR A 117 19.20 29.89 19.95
C TYR A 117 18.71 28.61 20.64
N VAL A 118 19.60 27.63 20.83
CA VAL A 118 19.22 26.33 21.41
C VAL A 118 18.83 26.40 22.89
N SER A 119 19.37 27.36 23.65
CA SER A 119 19.00 27.55 25.06
C SER A 119 17.58 28.13 25.24
N GLY A 120 16.99 28.67 24.18
CA GLY A 120 15.60 29.14 24.17
C GLY A 120 14.55 28.03 24.11
N PHE A 121 14.94 26.81 23.68
CA PHE A 121 13.98 25.73 23.44
C PHE A 121 13.34 25.22 24.73
N HIS A 122 12.02 25.34 24.79
CA HIS A 122 11.17 24.74 25.83
C HIS A 122 10.10 23.80 25.25
N THR A 123 9.86 23.88 23.94
CA THR A 123 8.88 23.08 23.21
C THR A 123 9.55 22.39 22.02
N VAL A 124 9.07 21.19 21.67
CA VAL A 124 9.36 20.54 20.39
C VAL A 124 8.07 20.17 19.68
N LYS A 125 7.98 20.46 18.39
CA LYS A 125 6.86 20.10 17.52
C LYS A 125 7.37 19.19 16.41
N VAL A 126 6.78 18.00 16.31
CA VAL A 126 7.26 16.91 15.45
C VAL A 126 6.18 16.53 14.45
N PHE A 127 6.48 16.65 13.16
CA PHE A 127 5.55 16.37 12.07
C PHE A 127 6.00 15.12 11.30
N ASP A 128 5.13 14.13 11.07
CA ASP A 128 5.39 13.10 10.07
C ASP A 128 5.22 13.65 8.65
N PHE A 129 5.81 12.97 7.67
CA PHE A 129 5.72 13.36 6.26
C PHE A 129 4.55 12.68 5.54
N ASP A 130 4.63 11.36 5.33
CA ASP A 130 3.67 10.60 4.52
C ASP A 130 2.28 10.63 5.17
N GLN A 131 1.26 11.05 4.42
CA GLN A 131 -0.14 11.17 4.86
C GLN A 131 -0.38 12.10 6.06
N THR A 132 0.64 12.87 6.46
CA THR A 132 0.54 13.88 7.54
C THR A 132 0.77 15.27 6.98
N LEU A 133 2.03 15.64 6.71
CA LEU A 133 2.36 16.92 6.06
C LEU A 133 2.09 16.87 4.55
N PHE A 134 2.34 15.71 3.93
CA PHE A 134 2.25 15.51 2.49
C PHE A 134 1.42 14.26 2.18
N GLN A 135 0.42 14.39 1.29
CA GLN A 135 -0.50 13.31 0.88
C GLN A 135 0.18 12.36 -0.13
N SER A 136 1.27 11.74 0.29
CA SER A 136 2.05 10.78 -0.51
C SER A 136 1.14 9.68 -1.09
N PRO A 137 1.20 9.41 -2.40
CA PRO A 137 0.23 8.54 -3.04
C PRO A 137 0.28 7.12 -2.48
N LEU A 138 -0.90 6.51 -2.31
CA LEU A 138 -1.04 5.10 -1.98
C LEU A 138 -1.23 4.26 -3.25
N PRO A 139 -0.98 2.94 -3.22
CA PRO A 139 -1.43 2.05 -4.27
C PRO A 139 -2.95 2.09 -4.40
N ASN A 140 -3.44 2.30 -5.61
CA ASN A 140 -4.85 2.47 -5.93
C ASN A 140 -5.62 1.13 -5.84
N PRO A 141 -6.58 0.98 -4.91
CA PRO A 141 -7.38 -0.24 -4.74
C PRO A 141 -8.39 -0.50 -5.88
N ALA A 142 -8.60 0.48 -6.77
CA ALA A 142 -9.36 0.31 -8.00
C ALA A 142 -8.51 -0.29 -9.14
N LEU A 143 -7.17 -0.26 -9.02
CA LEU A 143 -6.25 -0.85 -10.00
C LEU A 143 -5.72 -2.19 -9.51
N TRP A 144 -5.36 -2.29 -8.23
CA TRP A 144 -4.60 -3.42 -7.71
C TRP A 144 -5.41 -4.31 -6.78
N ASP A 145 -5.21 -5.62 -6.92
CA ASP A 145 -5.75 -6.60 -5.97
C ASP A 145 -5.23 -6.33 -4.55
N PRO A 146 -6.07 -6.41 -3.51
CA PRO A 146 -5.67 -6.14 -2.13
C PRO A 146 -4.47 -6.97 -1.65
N SER A 147 -4.34 -8.23 -2.08
CA SER A 147 -3.19 -9.06 -1.72
C SER A 147 -1.90 -8.55 -2.38
N PHE A 148 -2.01 -8.01 -3.60
CA PHE A 148 -0.86 -7.42 -4.29
C PHE A 148 -0.47 -6.07 -3.67
N ILE A 149 -1.43 -5.24 -3.25
CA ILE A 149 -1.15 -4.00 -2.48
C ILE A 149 -0.34 -4.33 -1.22
N GLY A 150 -0.68 -5.40 -0.51
CA GLY A 150 0.10 -5.86 0.65
C GLY A 150 1.55 -6.21 0.30
N ILE A 151 1.79 -6.75 -0.89
CA ILE A 151 3.14 -7.08 -1.40
C ILE A 151 3.87 -5.80 -1.84
N LEU A 152 3.20 -4.89 -2.54
CA LEU A 152 3.77 -3.60 -2.97
C LEU A 152 4.19 -2.75 -1.78
N THR A 153 3.37 -2.65 -0.74
CA THR A 153 3.65 -1.84 0.45
C THR A 153 4.68 -2.47 1.40
N SER A 154 4.98 -3.77 1.23
CA SER A 154 5.94 -4.48 2.07
C SER A 154 7.39 -4.29 1.60
N TRP A 155 8.29 -4.11 2.56
CA TRP A 155 9.67 -3.64 2.34
C TRP A 155 10.61 -4.61 1.57
N ALA A 156 10.23 -5.84 1.24
CA ALA A 156 11.16 -6.76 0.56
C ALA A 156 10.51 -7.72 -0.45
N TYR A 157 9.22 -7.56 -0.75
CA TYR A 157 8.50 -8.51 -1.60
C TYR A 157 8.46 -8.10 -3.08
N CYS A 158 8.38 -6.80 -3.36
CA CYS A 158 8.41 -6.26 -4.73
C CYS A 158 9.44 -5.12 -4.82
N GLY A 159 10.66 -5.45 -5.24
CA GLY A 159 11.75 -4.48 -5.35
C GLY A 159 12.15 -3.93 -3.98
N THR A 160 12.10 -2.60 -3.82
CA THR A 160 12.36 -1.90 -2.55
C THR A 160 11.11 -1.75 -1.68
N GLY A 161 9.93 -2.09 -2.21
CA GLY A 161 8.62 -1.71 -1.65
C GLY A 161 8.23 -0.28 -2.02
N TRP A 162 6.92 0.01 -1.93
CA TRP A 162 6.27 1.25 -2.35
C TRP A 162 6.90 2.48 -1.70
N TRP A 163 6.93 2.51 -0.36
CA TRP A 163 7.44 3.63 0.43
C TRP A 163 8.94 3.91 0.26
N HIS A 164 9.68 2.96 -0.32
CA HIS A 164 11.11 3.11 -0.58
C HIS A 164 11.43 3.29 -2.07
N ASN A 165 10.42 3.32 -2.94
CA ASN A 165 10.62 3.56 -4.36
C ASN A 165 10.55 5.07 -4.67
N PRO A 166 11.61 5.69 -5.23
CA PRO A 166 11.63 7.11 -5.59
C PRO A 166 10.45 7.55 -6.47
N GLY A 167 9.97 6.66 -7.34
CA GLY A 167 8.85 6.89 -8.24
C GLY A 167 7.54 7.27 -7.55
N THR A 168 7.42 7.03 -6.23
CA THR A 168 6.25 7.47 -5.44
C THR A 168 6.24 8.96 -5.11
N LEU A 169 7.36 9.67 -5.22
CA LEU A 169 7.44 11.13 -5.08
C LEU A 169 7.90 11.84 -6.36
N GLU A 170 8.28 11.08 -7.39
CA GLU A 170 8.46 11.59 -8.75
C GLU A 170 7.08 11.62 -9.40
N MET A 171 6.33 12.70 -9.18
CA MET A 171 4.93 12.85 -9.63
C MET A 171 4.80 13.62 -10.94
N GLY A 172 5.93 13.95 -11.57
CA GLY A 172 6.01 14.41 -12.95
C GLY A 172 6.12 15.92 -13.07
N PRO A 173 6.55 16.41 -14.24
CA PRO A 173 6.97 17.80 -14.39
C PRO A 173 5.87 18.80 -14.07
N GLU A 174 4.61 18.49 -14.40
CA GLU A 174 3.47 19.39 -14.14
C GLU A 174 3.22 19.56 -12.63
N ILE A 175 3.17 18.46 -11.88
CA ILE A 175 2.97 18.47 -10.42
C ILE A 175 4.18 19.06 -9.70
N GLU A 176 5.41 18.77 -10.16
CA GLU A 176 6.60 19.36 -9.56
C GLU A 176 6.72 20.86 -9.87
N ALA A 177 6.27 21.30 -11.06
CA ALA A 177 6.22 22.72 -11.43
C ALA A 177 5.16 23.49 -10.62
N SER A 178 4.06 22.85 -10.22
CA SER A 178 3.07 23.44 -9.31
C SER A 178 3.52 23.45 -7.85
N LEU A 179 4.75 23.02 -7.54
CA LEU A 179 5.23 22.84 -6.17
C LEU A 179 4.35 21.90 -5.35
N TRP A 180 3.82 20.87 -6.03
CA TRP A 180 2.91 19.88 -5.45
C TRP A 180 1.64 20.51 -4.86
N ASP A 181 1.09 21.53 -5.53
CA ASP A 181 -0.19 22.12 -5.15
C ASP A 181 -1.29 21.05 -5.06
N GLY A 182 -2.13 21.13 -4.03
CA GLY A 182 -3.14 20.12 -3.72
C GLY A 182 -2.62 18.77 -3.19
N TRP A 183 -1.30 18.62 -2.95
CA TRP A 183 -0.74 17.44 -2.25
C TRP A 183 -0.28 17.74 -0.82
N TRP A 184 -0.17 19.02 -0.46
CA TRP A 184 0.17 19.44 0.89
C TRP A 184 -1.08 19.46 1.77
N ASN A 185 -0.94 18.99 3.00
CA ASN A 185 -1.95 19.24 4.00
C ASN A 185 -1.82 20.68 4.50
N GLU A 186 -2.60 21.60 3.95
CA GLU A 186 -2.48 23.03 4.24
C GLU A 186 -2.73 23.38 5.72
N ALA A 187 -3.59 22.61 6.41
CA ALA A 187 -3.80 22.79 7.84
C ALA A 187 -2.54 22.44 8.65
N ILE A 188 -1.80 21.41 8.25
CA ILE A 188 -0.54 21.04 8.89
C ILE A 188 0.60 21.98 8.45
N VAL A 189 0.60 22.45 7.20
CA VAL A 189 1.52 23.51 6.72
C VAL A 189 1.43 24.76 7.60
N GLU A 190 0.21 25.20 7.95
CA GLU A 190 0.00 26.33 8.86
C GLU A 190 0.62 26.04 10.24
N LYS A 191 0.44 24.83 10.78
CA LYS A 191 1.06 24.42 12.06
C LYS A 191 2.58 24.36 12.01
N VAL A 192 3.17 23.98 10.88
CA VAL A 192 4.62 24.04 10.69
C VAL A 192 5.11 25.50 10.69
N LYS A 193 4.40 26.40 10.00
CA LYS A 193 4.75 27.84 9.97
C LYS A 193 4.67 28.45 11.37
N GLU A 194 3.56 28.24 12.08
CA GLU A 194 3.38 28.65 13.48
C GLU A 194 4.50 28.09 14.38
N SER A 195 4.93 26.85 14.14
CA SER A 195 6.04 26.23 14.88
C SER A 195 7.36 26.95 14.62
N SER A 196 7.66 27.25 13.35
CA SER A 196 8.92 27.85 12.93
C SER A 196 9.08 29.32 13.30
N GLU A 197 7.98 30.02 13.59
CA GLU A 197 7.97 31.41 14.03
C GLU A 197 8.17 31.55 15.55
N ASP A 198 8.01 30.46 16.32
CA ASP A 198 8.19 30.44 17.76
C ASP A 198 9.68 30.19 18.13
N PRO A 199 10.41 31.20 18.64
CA PRO A 199 11.83 31.06 18.97
C PRO A 199 12.09 30.08 20.13
N GLY A 200 11.07 29.70 20.90
CA GLY A 200 11.15 28.69 21.96
C GLY A 200 10.83 27.27 21.50
N CYS A 201 10.60 27.06 20.20
CA CYS A 201 10.14 25.80 19.63
C CYS A 201 11.14 25.18 18.66
N LEU A 202 11.57 23.95 18.94
CA LEU A 202 12.31 23.12 17.99
C LEU A 202 11.33 22.45 17.02
N THR A 203 11.44 22.78 15.73
CA THR A 203 10.53 22.32 14.67
C THR A 203 11.17 21.18 13.86
N ILE A 204 10.59 19.97 13.93
CA ILE A 204 11.18 18.75 13.36
C ILE A 204 10.23 18.09 12.35
N LEU A 205 10.74 17.78 11.15
CA LEU A 205 10.13 16.78 10.26
C LEU A 205 10.75 15.42 10.57
N LEU A 206 9.93 14.41 10.88
CA LEU A 206 10.38 13.07 11.24
C LEU A 206 9.65 11.97 10.46
N THR A 207 10.30 11.45 9.42
CA THR A 207 9.70 10.48 8.48
C THR A 207 10.34 9.10 8.51
N GLY A 208 9.52 8.09 8.16
CA GLY A 208 9.97 6.73 7.91
C GLY A 208 10.63 6.49 6.54
N ARG A 209 10.66 7.49 5.66
CA ARG A 209 11.34 7.40 4.35
C ARG A 209 12.84 7.20 4.54
N ASN A 210 13.46 6.45 3.61
CA ASN A 210 14.88 6.12 3.67
C ASN A 210 15.74 7.35 3.31
N GLY A 211 16.57 7.82 4.23
CA GLY A 211 17.42 9.01 4.11
C GLY A 211 18.34 9.00 2.90
N PRO A 212 19.14 7.95 2.66
CA PRO A 212 20.01 7.85 1.50
C PRO A 212 19.28 7.99 0.16
N THR A 213 18.00 7.63 0.10
CA THR A 213 17.18 7.69 -1.12
C THR A 213 16.41 9.00 -1.24
N PHE A 214 15.82 9.48 -0.14
CA PHE A 214 14.84 10.56 -0.15
C PHE A 214 15.32 11.87 0.49
N GLY A 215 16.42 11.86 1.23
CA GLY A 215 16.85 12.99 2.06
C GLY A 215 16.91 14.31 1.28
N GLN A 216 17.63 14.32 0.16
CA GLN A 216 17.73 15.52 -0.67
C GLN A 216 16.39 15.93 -1.31
N LYS A 217 15.58 14.96 -1.79
CA LYS A 217 14.28 15.25 -2.41
C LYS A 217 13.33 15.87 -1.39
N LEU A 218 13.27 15.33 -0.16
CA LEU A 218 12.45 15.87 0.93
C LEU A 218 12.85 17.29 1.28
N VAL A 219 14.15 17.55 1.46
CA VAL A 219 14.67 18.90 1.74
C VAL A 219 14.27 19.87 0.63
N ASN A 220 14.43 19.49 -0.64
CA ASN A 220 14.05 20.32 -1.77
C ASN A 220 12.54 20.61 -1.79
N MET A 221 11.69 19.60 -1.55
CA MET A 221 10.23 19.76 -1.52
C MET A 221 9.81 20.75 -0.43
N ILE A 222 10.31 20.57 0.79
CA ILE A 222 10.03 21.40 1.96
C ILE A 222 10.48 22.85 1.73
N GLN A 223 11.71 23.04 1.24
CA GLN A 223 12.26 24.37 0.95
C GLN A 223 11.47 25.07 -0.16
N SER A 224 11.07 24.34 -1.20
CA SER A 224 10.26 24.90 -2.30
C SER A 224 8.88 25.37 -1.84
N LYS A 225 8.30 24.72 -0.82
CA LYS A 225 7.05 25.13 -0.17
C LYS A 225 7.24 26.28 0.84
N GLY A 226 8.49 26.69 1.11
CA GLY A 226 8.81 27.72 2.08
C GLY A 226 8.57 27.29 3.53
N LEU A 227 8.75 26.00 3.83
CA LEU A 227 8.62 25.45 5.18
C LEU A 227 9.97 25.44 5.88
N ASN A 228 10.05 26.11 7.03
CA ASN A 228 11.29 26.21 7.81
C ASN A 228 11.27 25.16 8.92
N PHE A 229 12.11 24.14 8.78
CA PHE A 229 12.37 23.17 9.83
C PHE A 229 13.75 23.40 10.44
N ASP A 230 13.91 23.16 11.73
CA ASP A 230 15.24 23.12 12.35
C ASP A 230 15.94 21.80 12.00
N LEU A 231 15.19 20.70 11.94
CA LEU A 231 15.70 19.38 11.61
C LEU A 231 14.78 18.67 10.62
N VAL A 232 15.37 18.11 9.56
CA VAL A 232 14.69 17.10 8.72
C VAL A 232 15.34 15.75 8.97
N VAL A 233 14.52 14.82 9.45
CA VAL A 233 14.96 13.55 9.99
C VAL A 233 14.26 12.42 9.25
N THR A 234 15.07 11.50 8.75
CA THR A 234 14.64 10.37 7.93
C THR A 234 15.10 9.07 8.56
N LYS A 235 14.61 7.94 8.04
CA LYS A 235 15.14 6.64 8.42
C LYS A 235 16.55 6.46 7.82
N PRO A 236 17.60 6.34 8.64
CA PRO A 236 19.00 6.39 8.19
C PRO A 236 19.35 5.24 7.25
N THR A 237 19.06 4.00 7.66
CA THR A 237 19.18 2.81 6.83
C THR A 237 18.03 1.88 7.13
N THR A 238 17.64 1.02 6.18
CA THR A 238 16.63 0.00 6.45
C THR A 238 17.24 -1.29 6.98
N VAL A 239 18.46 -1.61 6.52
CA VAL A 239 19.29 -2.68 7.08
C VAL A 239 20.75 -2.27 7.22
N ALA A 240 21.46 -2.93 8.12
CA ALA A 240 22.91 -2.87 8.21
C ALA A 240 23.52 -4.29 8.22
N PRO A 241 24.64 -4.55 7.52
CA PRO A 241 25.25 -5.87 7.48
C PRO A 241 25.83 -6.22 8.85
N LEU A 242 25.60 -7.46 9.32
CA LEU A 242 26.28 -7.99 10.51
C LEU A 242 27.60 -8.63 10.09
N ALA A 243 28.69 -8.20 10.73
CA ALA A 243 29.97 -8.87 10.55
C ALA A 243 29.83 -10.37 10.91
N PRO A 244 30.37 -11.30 10.10
CA PRO A 244 30.34 -12.72 10.42
C PRO A 244 31.02 -12.93 11.78
N SER A 245 30.32 -13.53 12.75
CA SER A 245 30.84 -13.62 14.12
C SER A 245 32.14 -14.42 14.13
N GLN A 246 33.22 -13.79 14.61
CA GLN A 246 34.55 -14.42 14.68
C GLN A 246 34.56 -15.67 15.60
N SER A 247 33.56 -15.82 16.46
CA SER A 247 33.37 -17.00 17.33
C SER A 247 33.12 -18.32 16.58
N SER A 248 32.81 -18.27 15.28
CA SER A 248 32.67 -19.46 14.43
C SER A 248 34.01 -20.01 13.91
N ALA A 249 35.12 -19.27 14.04
CA ALA A 249 36.44 -19.70 13.59
C ALA A 249 37.10 -20.77 14.48
N SER A 250 36.57 -21.04 15.69
CA SER A 250 37.16 -22.01 16.64
C SER A 250 36.39 -23.33 16.75
N ARG A 251 35.27 -23.51 16.02
CA ARG A 251 34.65 -24.84 15.92
C ARG A 251 35.50 -25.69 14.96
N LYS A 252 36.19 -26.70 15.52
CA LYS A 252 36.87 -27.77 14.79
C LYS A 252 36.05 -28.12 13.56
N VAL A 253 36.60 -27.83 12.38
CA VAL A 253 36.00 -28.12 11.08
C VAL A 253 35.65 -29.60 11.05
N ASP A 254 34.36 -29.92 11.18
CA ASP A 254 33.86 -31.26 10.90
C ASP A 254 34.11 -31.52 9.41
N ARG A 255 35.20 -32.25 9.11
CA ARG A 255 35.66 -32.62 7.75
C ARG A 255 34.63 -33.42 6.94
N LYS A 256 33.42 -33.66 7.46
CA LYS A 256 32.32 -34.34 6.78
C LYS A 256 31.17 -33.42 6.34
N ALA A 257 31.18 -32.13 6.68
CA ALA A 257 30.16 -31.21 6.19
C ALA A 257 30.38 -30.94 4.68
N PRO A 258 29.34 -31.04 3.83
CA PRO A 258 29.48 -30.81 2.39
C PRO A 258 29.97 -29.39 2.11
N ALA A 259 30.98 -29.28 1.25
CA ALA A 259 31.74 -28.06 0.97
C ALA A 259 30.96 -26.91 0.26
N SER A 260 29.63 -26.83 0.37
CA SER A 260 28.80 -25.95 -0.46
C SER A 260 27.87 -24.98 0.27
N SER A 261 27.73 -25.01 1.60
CA SER A 261 26.90 -24.02 2.29
C SER A 261 27.65 -22.70 2.47
N LYS A 262 27.48 -21.77 1.52
CA LYS A 262 27.87 -20.37 1.71
C LYS A 262 27.27 -19.86 3.04
N PRO A 263 28.03 -19.13 3.88
CA PRO A 263 27.50 -18.58 5.11
C PRO A 263 26.29 -17.69 4.80
N VAL A 264 25.19 -17.90 5.53
CA VAL A 264 23.98 -17.09 5.39
C VAL A 264 24.28 -15.68 5.88
N GLU A 265 24.22 -14.70 4.98
CA GLU A 265 24.36 -13.29 5.33
C GLU A 265 23.24 -12.88 6.29
N LYS A 266 23.61 -12.15 7.35
CA LYS A 266 22.68 -11.62 8.34
C LYS A 266 22.79 -10.11 8.36
N TYR A 267 21.66 -9.47 8.62
CA TYR A 267 21.54 -8.03 8.67
C TYR A 267 20.83 -7.63 9.97
N LEU A 268 20.99 -6.37 10.37
CA LEU A 268 20.15 -5.70 11.36
C LEU A 268 19.10 -4.91 10.61
N LYS A 269 17.83 -5.30 10.69
CA LYS A 269 16.70 -4.54 10.16
C LYS A 269 16.31 -3.47 11.17
N VAL A 270 16.17 -2.25 10.67
CA VAL A 270 15.77 -1.10 11.47
C VAL A 270 14.25 -0.95 11.40
N HIS A 271 13.58 -0.92 12.54
CA HIS A 271 12.13 -0.68 12.62
C HIS A 271 11.81 0.82 12.61
N THR A 272 10.86 1.23 11.77
CA THR A 272 10.55 2.66 11.58
C THR A 272 10.11 3.36 12.86
N PHE A 273 9.17 2.78 13.61
CA PHE A 273 8.73 3.35 14.88
C PHE A 273 9.90 3.49 15.86
N ASN A 274 10.75 2.46 15.96
CA ASN A 274 11.87 2.47 16.90
C ASN A 274 12.91 3.53 16.54
N THR A 275 13.17 3.76 15.25
CA THR A 275 14.01 4.88 14.81
C THR A 275 13.44 6.22 15.24
N LYS A 276 12.14 6.45 15.00
CA LYS A 276 11.50 7.71 15.41
C LYS A 276 11.60 7.90 16.94
N HIS A 277 11.28 6.84 17.69
CA HIS A 277 11.31 6.84 19.14
C HIS A 277 12.71 7.08 19.73
N ASP A 278 13.73 6.38 19.23
CA ASP A 278 15.14 6.57 19.62
C ASP A 278 15.62 7.99 19.29
N PHE A 279 15.29 8.50 18.11
CA PHE A 279 15.64 9.87 17.74
C PHE A 279 15.05 10.90 18.70
N LEU A 280 13.76 10.78 19.05
CA LEU A 280 13.12 11.69 20.00
C LEU A 280 13.69 11.58 21.42
N TYR A 281 14.17 10.41 21.83
CA TYR A 281 14.99 10.31 23.04
C TYR A 281 16.25 11.16 22.92
N ASN A 282 17.00 11.04 21.82
CA ASN A 282 18.21 11.84 21.62
C ASN A 282 17.92 13.36 21.65
N VAL A 283 16.77 13.80 21.13
CA VAL A 283 16.32 15.21 21.23
C VAL A 283 16.15 15.65 22.68
N LEU A 284 15.41 14.89 23.50
CA LEU A 284 15.15 15.24 24.90
C LEU A 284 16.40 15.19 25.79
N TYR A 285 17.42 14.44 25.38
CA TYR A 285 18.71 14.41 26.07
C TYR A 285 19.62 15.56 25.66
N GLU A 286 19.67 15.91 24.38
CA GLU A 286 20.47 17.04 23.90
C GLU A 286 19.91 18.37 24.41
N TYR A 287 18.58 18.50 24.44
CA TYR A 287 17.87 19.73 24.81
C TYR A 287 16.99 19.50 26.05
N PRO A 288 17.58 19.32 27.25
CA PRO A 288 16.84 19.00 28.47
C PRO A 288 15.92 20.13 28.98
N ALA A 289 16.04 21.33 28.41
CA ALA A 289 15.13 22.46 28.66
C ALA A 289 13.76 22.26 28.00
N ILE A 290 13.67 21.39 26.98
CA ILE A 290 12.40 21.04 26.35
C ILE A 290 11.54 20.24 27.32
N ARG A 291 10.40 20.80 27.69
CA ARG A 291 9.43 20.19 28.62
C ARG A 291 8.08 19.91 27.98
N THR A 292 7.85 20.39 26.76
CA THR A 292 6.60 20.19 26.02
C THR A 292 6.87 19.58 24.66
N MET A 293 6.12 18.53 24.30
CA MET A 293 6.18 17.92 22.97
C MET A 293 4.79 17.78 22.36
N HIS A 294 4.64 18.21 21.11
CA HIS A 294 3.46 17.94 20.27
C HIS A 294 3.88 17.15 19.03
N LEU A 295 3.13 16.10 18.71
CA LEU A 295 3.42 15.24 17.57
C LEU A 295 2.20 15.10 16.63
N TRP A 296 2.44 15.09 15.32
CA TRP A 296 1.44 14.81 14.29
C TRP A 296 1.85 13.56 13.49
N ASP A 297 0.98 12.54 13.43
CA ASP A 297 1.22 11.29 12.67
C ASP A 297 -0.13 10.75 12.15
N ASP A 298 -0.11 10.04 11.03
CA ASP A 298 -1.32 9.52 10.38
C ASP A 298 -1.68 8.10 10.84
N ARG A 299 -0.71 7.34 11.36
CA ARG A 299 -0.86 5.89 11.57
C ARG A 299 -1.38 5.60 12.96
N PRO A 300 -2.61 5.05 13.12
CA PRO A 300 -3.16 4.74 14.44
C PRO A 300 -2.26 3.79 15.25
N CYS A 301 -1.57 2.87 14.58
CA CYS A 301 -0.65 1.95 15.23
C CYS A 301 0.64 2.61 15.72
N GLN A 302 1.14 3.67 15.09
CA GLN A 302 2.27 4.47 15.61
C GLN A 302 1.80 5.38 16.73
N ILE A 303 0.66 6.04 16.56
CA ILE A 303 0.06 6.92 17.56
C ILE A 303 -0.14 6.19 18.89
N ALA A 304 -0.71 4.98 18.88
CA ALA A 304 -0.89 4.19 20.09
C ALA A 304 0.43 3.93 20.83
N LYS A 305 1.50 3.67 20.08
CA LYS A 305 2.84 3.46 20.66
C LYS A 305 3.48 4.77 21.13
N PHE A 306 3.30 5.87 20.43
CA PHE A 306 3.78 7.19 20.88
C PHE A 306 3.03 7.69 22.12
N ARG A 307 1.73 7.37 22.27
CA ARG A 307 1.01 7.63 23.54
C ARG A 307 1.64 6.90 24.71
N GLN A 308 2.03 5.64 24.50
CA GLN A 308 2.75 4.86 25.51
C GLN A 308 4.13 5.47 25.82
N ALA A 309 4.90 5.83 24.79
CA ALA A 309 6.21 6.48 24.94
C ALA A 309 6.11 7.85 25.63
N GLY A 310 5.13 8.66 25.26
CA GLY A 310 4.84 9.96 25.87
C GLY A 310 4.54 9.84 27.36
N GLN A 311 3.72 8.86 27.74
CA GLN A 311 3.45 8.56 29.14
C GLN A 311 4.72 8.18 29.90
N GLU A 312 5.60 7.39 29.28
CA GLU A 312 6.91 7.05 29.84
C GLU A 312 7.81 8.30 30.01
N TRP A 313 7.83 9.23 29.05
CA TRP A 313 8.58 10.48 29.15
C TRP A 313 8.05 11.40 30.27
N LEU A 314 6.74 11.45 30.46
CA LEU A 314 6.09 12.18 31.56
C LEU A 314 6.46 11.56 32.92
N GLU A 315 6.35 10.23 33.07
CA GLU A 315 6.70 9.51 34.29
C GLU A 315 8.17 9.68 34.68
N LYS A 316 9.06 9.70 33.69
CA LYS A 316 10.49 9.95 33.86
C LYS A 316 10.82 11.43 34.09
N LYS A 317 9.83 12.33 34.09
CA LYS A 317 10.00 13.78 34.19
C LYS A 317 10.97 14.34 33.14
N MET A 318 10.94 13.75 31.95
CA MET A 318 11.62 14.31 30.78
C MET A 318 10.77 15.42 30.19
N LEU A 319 9.46 15.19 30.11
CA LEU A 319 8.45 16.16 29.70
C LEU A 319 7.52 16.48 30.87
N ASP A 320 6.96 17.68 30.86
CA ASP A 320 5.81 18.09 31.68
C ASP A 320 4.50 17.98 30.89
N HIS A 321 4.56 18.12 29.56
CA HIS A 321 3.42 17.96 28.65
C HIS A 321 3.79 17.16 27.39
N PHE A 322 2.90 16.23 27.01
CA PHE A 322 2.99 15.47 25.77
C PHE A 322 1.60 15.37 25.14
N ASP A 323 1.51 15.69 23.86
CA ASP A 323 0.30 15.50 23.06
C ASP A 323 0.63 14.93 21.68
N ILE A 324 -0.31 14.17 21.12
CA ILE A 324 -0.21 13.61 19.78
C ILE A 324 -1.55 13.72 19.05
N THR A 325 -1.52 14.49 17.96
CA THR A 325 -2.64 14.70 17.06
C THR A 325 -2.65 13.63 15.97
N ILE A 326 -3.81 12.99 15.81
CA ILE A 326 -4.06 12.07 14.70
C ILE A 326 -4.41 12.89 13.48
N VAL A 327 -3.62 12.77 12.41
CA VAL A 327 -3.91 13.41 11.14
C VAL A 327 -4.61 12.40 10.24
N GLN A 328 -5.80 12.76 9.73
CA GLN A 328 -6.55 11.91 8.82
C GLN A 328 -6.88 12.72 7.57
N GLU A 329 -6.20 12.36 6.48
CA GLU A 329 -6.36 13.02 5.19
C GLU A 329 -7.02 12.11 4.15
N SER A 330 -7.58 12.75 3.14
CA SER A 330 -8.01 12.07 1.93
C SER A 330 -6.83 11.35 1.28
N MET A 331 -7.11 10.19 0.69
CA MET A 331 -6.06 9.42 0.00
C MET A 331 -6.00 9.95 -1.41
N ILE A 332 -4.80 10.31 -1.83
CA ILE A 332 -4.52 10.62 -3.22
C ILE A 332 -3.84 9.39 -3.83
N TYR A 333 -4.19 9.12 -5.08
CA TYR A 333 -3.60 8.07 -5.90
C TYR A 333 -2.81 8.72 -7.04
N LEU A 334 -1.85 7.99 -7.59
CA LEU A 334 -1.21 8.46 -8.83
C LEU A 334 -2.22 8.40 -9.99
N ASP A 335 -1.91 9.14 -11.06
CA ASP A 335 -2.56 8.90 -12.34
C ASP A 335 -2.55 7.38 -12.65
N PRO A 336 -3.68 6.77 -13.02
CA PRO A 336 -3.77 5.33 -13.17
C PRO A 336 -2.72 4.72 -14.10
N GLN A 337 -2.42 5.36 -15.22
CA GLN A 337 -1.46 4.82 -16.17
C GLN A 337 -0.04 4.93 -15.62
N ARG A 338 0.30 6.08 -15.03
CA ARG A 338 1.59 6.25 -14.35
C ARG A 338 1.79 5.25 -13.22
N GLU A 339 0.74 4.98 -12.45
CA GLU A 339 0.79 4.01 -11.36
C GLU A 339 1.05 2.59 -11.89
N ILE A 340 0.37 2.21 -12.97
CA ILE A 340 0.58 0.94 -13.68
C ILE A 340 2.05 0.85 -14.14
N ASP A 341 2.58 1.88 -14.77
CA ASP A 341 3.95 1.91 -15.26
C ASP A 341 4.96 1.79 -14.12
N LEU A 342 4.75 2.50 -13.02
CA LEU A 342 5.58 2.42 -11.81
C LEU A 342 5.60 1.00 -11.23
N VAL A 343 4.44 0.39 -11.05
CA VAL A 343 4.33 -0.96 -10.47
C VAL A 343 4.93 -2.01 -11.41
N LEU A 344 4.72 -1.89 -12.72
CA LEU A 344 5.34 -2.80 -13.70
C LEU A 344 6.87 -2.67 -13.68
N ALA A 345 7.41 -1.46 -13.56
CA ALA A 345 8.85 -1.24 -13.40
C ALA A 345 9.39 -1.84 -12.10
N MET A 346 8.65 -1.72 -10.98
CA MET A 346 8.99 -2.39 -9.71
C MET A 346 9.04 -3.92 -9.85
N VAL A 347 8.06 -4.51 -10.51
CA VAL A 347 7.99 -5.95 -10.79
C VAL A 347 9.13 -6.39 -11.68
N GLU A 348 9.45 -5.63 -12.73
CA GLU A 348 10.56 -5.93 -13.62
C GLU A 348 11.90 -5.88 -12.87
N ALA A 349 12.14 -4.84 -12.05
CA ALA A 349 13.33 -4.74 -11.23
C ALA A 349 13.45 -5.92 -10.23
N ASN A 350 12.34 -6.30 -9.60
CA ASN A 350 12.29 -7.48 -8.73
C ASN A 350 12.66 -8.77 -9.49
N ASN A 351 12.08 -8.98 -10.67
CA ASN A 351 12.31 -10.20 -11.46
C ASN A 351 13.74 -10.27 -11.99
N ARG A 352 14.33 -9.14 -12.40
CA ARG A 352 15.76 -9.06 -12.76
C ARG A 352 16.64 -9.47 -11.58
N GLN A 353 16.31 -9.04 -10.36
CA GLN A 353 17.05 -9.42 -9.17
C GLN A 353 16.90 -10.91 -8.84
N VAL A 354 15.72 -11.51 -9.05
CA VAL A 354 15.52 -12.96 -8.94
C VAL A 354 16.43 -13.71 -9.92
N ASP A 355 16.52 -13.25 -11.17
CA ASP A 355 17.37 -13.90 -12.18
C ASP A 355 18.86 -13.87 -11.77
N ILE A 356 19.32 -12.77 -11.16
CA ILE A 356 20.69 -12.64 -10.62
C ILE A 356 20.92 -13.62 -9.46
N GLU A 357 19.98 -13.71 -8.52
CA GLU A 357 20.06 -14.61 -7.36
C GLU A 357 20.09 -16.09 -7.79
N GLU A 358 19.28 -16.47 -8.78
CA GLU A 358 19.22 -17.84 -9.31
C GLU A 358 20.50 -18.26 -10.03
N GLN A 359 21.22 -17.30 -10.61
CA GLN A 359 22.54 -17.49 -11.21
C GLN A 359 23.67 -17.52 -10.16
N GLY A 360 23.35 -17.46 -8.87
CA GLY A 360 24.32 -17.47 -7.78
C GLY A 360 24.98 -16.11 -7.51
N GLY A 361 24.42 -15.03 -8.07
CA GLY A 361 24.80 -13.64 -7.81
C GLY A 361 24.44 -13.18 -6.39
N PRO A 362 24.82 -11.94 -6.03
CA PRO A 362 24.58 -11.39 -4.70
C PRO A 362 23.10 -11.12 -4.45
N PHE A 363 22.69 -11.26 -3.19
CA PHE A 363 21.38 -10.84 -2.76
C PHE A 363 21.38 -9.31 -2.58
N LEU A 364 20.59 -8.59 -3.38
CA LEU A 364 20.40 -7.16 -3.15
C LEU A 364 19.53 -6.99 -1.90
N VAL A 365 19.99 -6.30 -0.86
CA VAL A 365 19.08 -5.88 0.23
C VAL A 365 18.80 -4.38 0.07
N PRO A 366 17.55 -3.96 -0.17
CA PRO A 366 17.20 -2.55 -0.29
C PRO A 366 17.51 -1.76 0.98
N GLY A 367 18.12 -0.59 0.82
CA GLY A 367 18.41 0.33 1.92
C GLY A 367 19.44 -0.24 2.90
N VAL A 368 20.55 -0.79 2.39
CA VAL A 368 21.74 -1.12 3.18
C VAL A 368 22.54 0.15 3.47
N GLY A 369 23.02 0.28 4.70
CA GLY A 369 23.74 1.44 5.17
C GLY A 369 24.40 1.20 6.53
N THR A 370 24.95 2.26 7.10
CA THR A 370 25.63 2.20 8.40
C THR A 370 24.61 2.06 9.53
N VAL A 371 24.98 1.28 10.56
CA VAL A 371 24.18 1.19 11.79
C VAL A 371 24.16 2.58 12.44
N PRO A 372 22.98 3.13 12.74
CA PRO A 372 22.89 4.35 13.52
C PRO A 372 23.61 4.23 14.85
N ARG A 373 24.47 5.20 15.16
CA ARG A 373 25.07 5.27 16.49
C ARG A 373 23.97 5.66 17.48
N THR A 374 23.70 4.80 18.45
CA THR A 374 22.90 5.15 19.63
C THR A 374 23.82 5.71 20.70
N ARG A 375 23.41 6.80 21.35
CA ARG A 375 24.09 7.38 22.53
C ARG A 375 24.43 6.28 23.55
N PRO A 376 25.70 6.17 24.00
CA PRO A 376 26.09 5.18 25.01
C PRO A 376 25.18 5.19 26.25
N GLU A 377 24.74 6.37 26.69
CA GLU A 377 23.88 6.60 27.85
C GLU A 377 22.48 6.00 27.70
N LEU A 378 22.02 5.77 26.46
CA LEU A 378 20.74 5.13 26.17
C LEU A 378 20.86 3.60 26.15
N ARG A 379 22.05 3.05 25.88
CA ARG A 379 22.28 1.59 25.80
C ARG A 379 21.96 0.90 27.13
N ASP A 380 22.40 1.48 28.25
CA ASP A 380 22.22 0.88 29.58
C ASP A 380 20.80 0.97 30.10
N ARG A 381 20.01 1.91 29.57
CA ARG A 381 18.61 2.11 29.98
C ARG A 381 17.66 1.04 29.42
N LYS A 382 18.19 0.06 28.67
CA LYS A 382 17.39 -0.92 27.91
C LYS A 382 16.32 -0.23 27.08
N ILE A 383 16.59 1.00 26.65
CA ILE A 383 15.75 1.72 25.70
C ILE A 383 15.92 0.95 24.41
N TRP A 384 14.95 0.06 24.20
CA TRP A 384 14.65 -0.76 23.03
C TRP A 384 15.76 -0.84 21.96
N ASP A 385 16.31 -2.04 21.71
CA ASP A 385 17.18 -2.29 20.56
C ASP A 385 16.37 -2.09 19.25
N PRO A 386 16.61 -1.01 18.47
CA PRO A 386 15.80 -0.71 17.29
C PRO A 386 16.03 -1.74 16.17
N TYR A 387 16.98 -2.64 16.37
CA TYR A 387 17.42 -3.63 15.40
C TYR A 387 16.81 -4.99 15.66
N GLU A 388 16.37 -5.63 14.58
CA GLU A 388 16.03 -7.04 14.56
C GLU A 388 16.99 -7.77 13.64
N THR A 389 17.47 -8.96 14.03
CA THR A 389 18.25 -9.77 13.10
C THR A 389 17.37 -10.18 11.92
N TYR A 390 17.76 -9.77 10.72
CA TYR A 390 17.09 -10.07 9.47
C TYR A 390 17.96 -10.99 8.62
N VAL A 391 17.34 -12.09 8.19
CA VAL A 391 17.89 -12.98 7.16
C VAL A 391 17.13 -12.71 5.88
N PRO A 392 17.81 -12.28 4.80
CA PRO A 392 17.13 -12.02 3.56
C PRO A 392 16.41 -13.25 3.04
N GLN A 393 15.14 -13.07 2.69
CA GLN A 393 14.30 -14.14 2.17
C GLN A 393 14.51 -14.23 0.66
N LYS A 394 14.57 -15.47 0.13
CA LYS A 394 14.71 -15.69 -1.31
C LYS A 394 13.58 -14.96 -2.06
N ARG A 395 13.93 -14.11 -3.01
CA ARG A 395 12.92 -13.41 -3.82
C ARG A 395 12.18 -14.36 -4.73
N HIS A 396 11.02 -13.89 -5.18
CA HIS A 396 10.14 -14.67 -6.03
C HIS A 396 9.81 -13.87 -7.28
N ARG A 397 9.86 -14.56 -8.42
CA ARG A 397 9.37 -14.00 -9.67
C ARG A 397 7.88 -13.66 -9.53
N ILE A 398 7.53 -12.45 -9.91
CA ILE A 398 6.18 -11.90 -9.89
C ILE A 398 5.67 -11.86 -11.33
N GLU A 399 4.49 -12.42 -11.56
CA GLU A 399 3.75 -12.29 -12.82
C GLU A 399 2.48 -11.50 -12.52
N VAL A 400 2.36 -10.31 -13.11
CA VAL A 400 1.14 -9.49 -12.99
C VAL A 400 0.12 -10.01 -14.00
N THR A 401 -1.08 -10.30 -13.53
CA THR A 401 -2.20 -10.76 -14.35
C THR A 401 -3.44 -9.95 -14.01
N ARG A 402 -4.39 -9.92 -14.94
CA ARG A 402 -5.75 -9.48 -14.61
C ARG A 402 -6.44 -10.56 -13.79
N MET A 403 -7.12 -10.16 -12.72
CA MET A 403 -7.88 -11.02 -11.83
C MET A 403 -9.28 -10.46 -11.67
N VAL A 404 -10.29 -11.33 -11.72
CA VAL A 404 -11.66 -10.96 -11.38
C VAL A 404 -11.76 -10.82 -9.86
N ARG A 405 -12.06 -9.62 -9.37
CA ARG A 405 -12.33 -9.38 -7.95
C ARG A 405 -13.70 -9.92 -7.56
N TYR A 406 -14.71 -9.59 -8.36
CA TYR A 406 -16.08 -10.05 -8.19
C TYR A 406 -16.82 -10.00 -9.53
N THR A 407 -17.87 -10.81 -9.61
CA THR A 407 -18.91 -10.70 -10.64
C THR A 407 -20.10 -10.01 -9.99
N GLY A 408 -20.61 -8.97 -10.63
CA GLY A 408 -21.66 -8.14 -10.06
C GLY A 408 -22.54 -7.49 -11.12
N VAL A 409 -23.62 -6.86 -10.66
CA VAL A 409 -24.33 -5.85 -11.45
C VAL A 409 -23.61 -4.53 -11.23
N MET A 410 -23.05 -3.96 -12.28
CA MET A 410 -22.31 -2.69 -12.23
C MET A 410 -23.13 -1.58 -12.88
N TRP A 411 -22.97 -0.38 -12.33
CA TRP A 411 -23.49 0.85 -12.90
C TRP A 411 -22.33 1.70 -13.37
N ASP A 412 -22.40 2.18 -14.61
CA ASP A 412 -21.52 3.25 -15.04
C ASP A 412 -21.74 4.46 -14.12
N LYS A 413 -20.70 5.28 -13.93
CA LYS A 413 -20.76 6.49 -13.09
C LYS A 413 -22.04 7.24 -13.43
N LEU A 414 -23.02 7.21 -12.52
CA LEU A 414 -24.36 7.77 -12.72
C LEU A 414 -24.24 9.28 -12.99
N GLY A 415 -24.13 9.67 -14.27
CA GLY A 415 -24.39 11.01 -14.79
C GLY A 415 -23.64 12.21 -14.16
N GLY A 416 -22.47 12.03 -13.56
CA GLY A 416 -21.65 13.11 -13.02
C GLY A 416 -20.66 13.72 -14.03
N SER A 417 -21.17 14.55 -14.95
CA SER A 417 -20.45 15.43 -15.91
C SER A 417 -19.74 14.79 -17.14
N HIS A 418 -19.91 15.50 -18.26
CA HIS A 418 -19.55 15.21 -19.65
C HIS A 418 -18.10 14.72 -19.90
N PRO A 419 -17.88 13.73 -20.80
CA PRO A 419 -16.54 13.24 -21.15
C PRO A 419 -15.76 14.11 -22.17
N GLN A 420 -16.25 15.30 -22.57
CA GLN A 420 -15.60 16.10 -23.62
C GLN A 420 -15.00 17.45 -23.19
N ASP A 421 -15.28 17.96 -21.99
CA ASP A 421 -14.72 19.25 -21.50
C ASP A 421 -13.71 19.10 -20.34
N ARG A 422 -13.29 17.88 -19.99
CA ARG A 422 -12.19 17.65 -19.02
C ARG A 422 -10.87 17.29 -19.70
N GLN A 423 -10.49 18.04 -20.74
CA GLN A 423 -9.07 18.12 -21.07
C GLN A 423 -8.38 19.02 -20.04
N GLN A 424 -7.56 18.42 -19.18
CA GLN A 424 -6.39 19.03 -18.53
C GLN A 424 -6.56 20.14 -17.48
N GLU A 425 -7.74 20.63 -17.12
CA GLU A 425 -7.86 21.60 -16.02
C GLU A 425 -8.24 20.90 -14.69
N HIS A 426 -7.24 20.83 -13.81
CA HIS A 426 -7.30 20.52 -12.38
C HIS A 426 -7.87 19.15 -11.94
N TYR A 427 -6.99 18.15 -11.89
CA TYR A 427 -7.15 16.94 -11.07
C TYR A 427 -7.04 17.20 -9.55
N HIS A 428 -6.94 18.46 -9.14
CA HIS A 428 -6.85 18.86 -7.74
C HIS A 428 -8.24 19.29 -7.24
N ASP A 429 -8.66 18.65 -6.15
CA ASP A 429 -9.89 18.83 -5.36
C ASP A 429 -11.22 18.20 -5.84
N ASP A 430 -11.51 18.09 -7.13
CA ASP A 430 -12.87 17.76 -7.61
C ASP A 430 -13.25 16.26 -7.60
N HIS A 431 -12.42 15.41 -6.98
CA HIS A 431 -12.58 13.94 -6.99
C HIS A 431 -13.08 13.32 -5.69
N LEU A 432 -13.27 14.10 -4.63
CA LEU A 432 -14.28 13.73 -3.65
C LEU A 432 -15.62 13.98 -4.32
N ASN A 433 -16.32 12.91 -4.71
CA ASN A 433 -17.74 13.00 -5.03
C ASN A 433 -18.45 13.51 -3.77
N ASP A 434 -18.48 14.83 -3.57
CA ASP A 434 -19.06 15.44 -2.40
C ASP A 434 -20.53 15.02 -2.41
N VAL A 435 -20.95 14.39 -1.30
CA VAL A 435 -22.34 14.00 -1.09
C VAL A 435 -23.26 15.24 -1.21
N ARG A 436 -22.72 16.46 -1.06
CA ARG A 436 -23.43 17.74 -1.27
C ARG A 436 -23.77 18.02 -2.74
N ASP A 437 -22.88 17.71 -3.67
CA ASP A 437 -23.02 18.10 -5.10
C ASP A 437 -23.73 17.03 -5.93
N ALA A 438 -23.74 15.79 -5.47
CA ALA A 438 -24.55 14.74 -6.09
C ALA A 438 -26.04 15.09 -5.93
N LYS A 439 -26.72 15.51 -7.02
CA LYS A 439 -28.18 15.69 -7.03
C LYS A 439 -28.85 14.35 -6.64
N PRO A 440 -29.42 14.22 -5.43
CA PRO A 440 -29.85 12.91 -4.96
C PRO A 440 -31.08 12.46 -5.74
N TRP A 441 -31.01 11.29 -6.36
CA TRP A 441 -32.15 10.63 -6.99
C TRP A 441 -33.08 9.96 -5.97
N VAL A 442 -32.60 9.75 -4.74
CA VAL A 442 -33.41 9.51 -3.52
C VAL A 442 -33.11 10.60 -2.52
N ASP A 443 -34.14 11.07 -1.82
CA ASP A 443 -33.93 11.88 -0.63
C ASP A 443 -32.98 11.15 0.33
N ARG A 444 -32.04 11.90 0.91
CA ARG A 444 -31.14 11.34 1.92
C ARG A 444 -31.97 10.67 3.03
N PRO A 445 -31.61 9.44 3.43
CA PRO A 445 -32.23 8.76 4.56
C PRO A 445 -32.21 9.66 5.79
N LEU A 446 -33.22 9.54 6.66
CA LEU A 446 -33.37 10.39 7.84
C LEU A 446 -32.07 10.43 8.67
N VAL A 447 -31.36 9.30 8.76
CA VAL A 447 -30.10 9.18 9.49
C VAL A 447 -28.95 10.02 8.95
N LEU A 448 -28.94 10.37 7.66
CA LEU A 448 -27.88 11.18 7.06
C LEU A 448 -28.21 12.68 7.02
N ARG A 449 -29.45 13.08 7.30
CA ARG A 449 -29.86 14.48 7.16
C ARG A 449 -29.22 15.41 8.18
N ASN A 450 -28.86 14.87 9.34
CA ASN A 450 -28.24 15.62 10.44
C ASN A 450 -26.75 15.28 10.61
N GLN A 451 -26.16 14.50 9.70
CA GLN A 451 -24.75 14.15 9.78
C GLN A 451 -23.90 15.16 9.03
N ASP A 452 -22.70 15.37 9.58
CA ASP A 452 -21.62 16.00 8.84
C ASP A 452 -21.33 15.15 7.60
N LEU A 453 -21.51 15.74 6.42
CA LEU A 453 -21.31 15.06 5.14
C LEU A 453 -19.82 14.95 4.78
N ASP A 454 -18.96 15.75 5.40
CA ASP A 454 -17.58 15.91 4.98
C ASP A 454 -16.74 14.66 5.32
N LYS A 455 -17.26 13.82 6.23
CA LYS A 455 -16.67 12.51 6.58
C LYS A 455 -17.13 11.36 5.69
N TRP A 456 -18.14 11.55 4.84
CA TRP A 456 -18.74 10.47 4.05
C TRP A 456 -18.12 10.39 2.66
N VAL A 457 -17.72 9.18 2.27
CA VAL A 457 -17.12 8.89 0.96
C VAL A 457 -18.08 8.03 0.14
N VAL A 458 -18.39 8.48 -1.08
CA VAL A 458 -19.13 7.69 -2.07
C VAL A 458 -18.15 6.71 -2.75
N PRO A 459 -18.45 5.39 -2.82
CA PRO A 459 -17.59 4.45 -3.53
C PRO A 459 -17.45 4.83 -5.02
N ASP A 460 -16.24 4.67 -5.58
CA ASP A 460 -15.99 4.92 -7.01
C ASP A 460 -16.79 4.01 -7.94
N ASP A 461 -17.13 2.81 -7.46
CA ASP A 461 -17.90 1.79 -8.19
C ASP A 461 -19.20 1.46 -7.44
N LEU A 462 -20.33 1.95 -7.94
CA LEU A 462 -21.63 1.46 -7.52
C LEU A 462 -21.87 0.09 -8.15
N HIS A 463 -22.10 -0.93 -7.32
CA HIS A 463 -22.32 -2.29 -7.78
C HIS A 463 -23.10 -3.13 -6.76
N VAL A 464 -23.74 -4.20 -7.24
CA VAL A 464 -24.25 -5.31 -6.43
C VAL A 464 -23.33 -6.49 -6.66
N THR A 465 -22.62 -6.91 -5.63
CA THR A 465 -21.80 -8.13 -5.72
C THR A 465 -22.70 -9.36 -5.79
N LEU A 466 -22.62 -10.12 -6.88
CA LEU A 466 -23.36 -11.38 -7.06
C LEU A 466 -22.55 -12.58 -6.60
N CYS A 467 -21.25 -12.59 -6.89
CA CYS A 467 -20.29 -13.52 -6.32
C CYS A 467 -18.87 -12.94 -6.25
N LEU A 468 -18.09 -13.39 -5.27
CA LEU A 468 -16.65 -13.08 -5.19
C LEU A 468 -15.88 -13.90 -6.23
N GLY A 469 -14.96 -13.25 -6.95
CA GLY A 469 -14.22 -13.84 -8.06
C GLY A 469 -15.05 -14.03 -9.34
N THR A 470 -14.51 -14.86 -10.24
CA THR A 470 -15.12 -15.24 -11.53
C THR A 470 -16.38 -16.06 -11.31
N GLY A 471 -17.48 -15.68 -11.97
CA GLY A 471 -18.68 -16.50 -12.04
C GLY A 471 -18.40 -17.81 -12.78
N THR A 472 -18.90 -18.94 -12.27
CA THR A 472 -18.80 -20.19 -13.06
C THR A 472 -19.66 -20.06 -14.31
N PRO A 473 -19.36 -20.76 -15.42
CA PRO A 473 -20.18 -20.69 -16.63
C PRO A 473 -21.66 -20.93 -16.36
N GLU A 474 -21.99 -21.89 -15.50
CA GLU A 474 -23.38 -22.22 -15.12
C GLU A 474 -24.02 -21.09 -14.32
N PHE A 475 -23.25 -20.42 -13.44
CA PHE A 475 -23.73 -19.27 -12.69
C PHE A 475 -23.95 -18.07 -13.61
N LEU A 476 -23.01 -17.79 -14.52
CA LEU A 476 -23.14 -16.72 -15.51
C LEU A 476 -24.37 -16.96 -16.39
N GLU A 477 -24.57 -18.17 -16.89
CA GLU A 477 -25.77 -18.55 -17.66
C GLU A 477 -27.06 -18.30 -16.85
N SER A 478 -27.07 -18.65 -15.56
CA SER A 478 -28.23 -18.44 -14.69
C SER A 478 -28.61 -16.98 -14.45
N ILE A 479 -27.67 -16.04 -14.64
CA ILE A 479 -27.91 -14.60 -14.51
C ILE A 479 -28.01 -13.88 -15.85
N GLY A 480 -28.05 -14.62 -16.97
CA GLY A 480 -28.16 -14.08 -18.34
C GLY A 480 -26.83 -13.87 -19.08
N GLY A 481 -25.70 -14.11 -18.43
CA GLY A 481 -24.34 -13.95 -18.97
C GLY A 481 -23.72 -12.59 -18.69
N LEU A 482 -22.42 -12.45 -19.01
CA LEU A 482 -21.74 -11.14 -18.97
C LEU A 482 -22.32 -10.21 -20.05
N GLY A 483 -22.55 -8.96 -19.69
CA GLY A 483 -23.21 -7.97 -20.54
C GLY A 483 -24.73 -7.95 -20.44
N ALA A 484 -25.35 -8.89 -19.70
CA ALA A 484 -26.80 -8.90 -19.54
C ALA A 484 -27.28 -7.66 -18.78
N THR A 485 -28.35 -7.03 -19.27
CA THR A 485 -28.96 -5.87 -18.61
C THR A 485 -29.84 -6.34 -17.46
N VAL A 486 -29.66 -5.77 -16.27
CA VAL A 486 -30.44 -6.12 -15.07
C VAL A 486 -31.19 -4.89 -14.58
N LEU A 487 -32.49 -5.06 -14.33
CA LEU A 487 -33.33 -4.05 -13.70
C LEU A 487 -33.44 -4.33 -12.19
N VAL A 488 -32.99 -3.37 -11.40
CA VAL A 488 -32.78 -3.52 -9.96
C VAL A 488 -33.65 -2.52 -9.21
N GLU A 489 -34.71 -3.00 -8.56
CA GLU A 489 -35.63 -2.17 -7.77
C GLU A 489 -35.10 -1.95 -6.35
N VAL A 490 -35.15 -0.71 -5.86
CA VAL A 490 -34.83 -0.39 -4.47
C VAL A 490 -35.99 -0.79 -3.56
N GLU A 491 -35.69 -1.63 -2.57
CA GLU A 491 -36.67 -2.11 -1.60
C GLU A 491 -36.64 -1.26 -0.33
N SER A 492 -35.45 -1.03 0.21
CA SER A 492 -35.23 -0.35 1.48
C SER A 492 -33.84 0.27 1.56
N VAL A 493 -33.63 1.10 2.58
CA VAL A 493 -32.33 1.67 2.92
C VAL A 493 -31.86 1.08 4.24
N GLY A 494 -30.56 0.87 4.36
CA GLY A 494 -29.96 0.31 5.56
C GLY A 494 -28.70 1.06 5.94
N GLU A 495 -28.33 0.90 7.19
CA GLU A 495 -27.22 1.63 7.81
C GLU A 495 -26.46 0.72 8.77
N LEU A 496 -25.15 0.96 8.90
CA LEU A 496 -24.30 0.32 9.90
C LEU A 496 -23.62 1.37 10.77
N GLU A 497 -24.03 1.45 12.03
CA GLU A 497 -23.34 2.20 13.11
C GLU A 497 -23.05 3.70 12.81
N ASN A 498 -23.86 4.39 12.01
CA ASN A 498 -23.61 5.75 11.49
C ASN A 498 -22.32 5.87 10.69
N ARG A 499 -21.87 4.76 10.10
CA ARG A 499 -20.62 4.66 9.33
C ARG A 499 -20.81 4.13 7.92
N ILE A 500 -21.95 3.51 7.59
CA ILE A 500 -22.26 3.07 6.23
C ILE A 500 -23.73 3.32 6.01
N TRP A 501 -24.10 3.68 4.79
CA TRP A 501 -25.45 3.44 4.31
C TRP A 501 -25.42 2.76 2.94
N ALA A 502 -26.43 1.92 2.72
CA ALA A 502 -26.58 1.13 1.52
C ALA A 502 -28.05 1.01 1.14
N LEU A 503 -28.32 0.73 -0.13
CA LEU A 503 -29.66 0.42 -0.63
C LEU A 503 -29.81 -1.08 -0.74
N LYS A 504 -30.82 -1.65 -0.07
CA LYS A 504 -31.26 -3.02 -0.35
C LYS A 504 -32.04 -3.00 -1.64
N VAL A 505 -31.70 -3.93 -2.51
CA VAL A 505 -32.29 -4.02 -3.83
C VAL A 505 -32.80 -5.41 -4.12
N LYS A 506 -33.77 -5.51 -5.03
CA LYS A 506 -34.34 -6.76 -5.52
C LYS A 506 -34.47 -6.72 -7.03
N GLU A 507 -34.55 -7.90 -7.65
CA GLU A 507 -34.79 -7.99 -9.09
C GLU A 507 -36.20 -7.50 -9.44
N MET A 508 -36.29 -6.67 -10.48
CA MET A 508 -37.56 -6.25 -11.06
C MET A 508 -38.04 -7.27 -12.10
N LYS A 509 -39.13 -7.98 -11.82
CA LYS A 509 -39.73 -8.94 -12.75
C LYS A 509 -40.45 -8.23 -13.90
N MET A 510 -39.96 -8.41 -15.13
CA MET A 510 -40.54 -7.82 -16.34
C MET A 510 -41.96 -8.31 -16.67
N GLY A 511 -42.32 -9.54 -16.26
CA GLY A 511 -43.63 -10.12 -16.51
C GLY A 511 -44.81 -9.41 -15.85
N ALA A 512 -44.56 -8.52 -14.87
CA ALA A 512 -45.62 -7.80 -14.16
C ALA A 512 -46.38 -6.75 -15.01
N PHE A 513 -45.91 -6.43 -16.23
CA PHE A 513 -46.50 -5.39 -17.08
C PHE A 513 -47.28 -5.93 -18.29
N GLY A 514 -47.14 -7.22 -18.60
CA GLY A 514 -47.87 -7.86 -19.70
C GLY A 514 -49.15 -8.50 -19.18
N GLY A 515 -50.31 -7.97 -19.56
CA GLY A 515 -51.64 -8.38 -19.08
C GLY A 515 -52.11 -9.80 -19.47
N GLY A 516 -51.34 -10.83 -19.12
CA GLY A 516 -51.69 -12.24 -19.33
C GLY A 516 -52.03 -12.97 -18.03
N ASP A 517 -53.32 -13.06 -17.73
CA ASP A 517 -54.13 -14.07 -16.98
C ASP A 517 -53.58 -14.95 -15.81
N GLU A 518 -52.36 -14.83 -15.30
CA GLU A 518 -51.96 -15.54 -14.08
C GLU A 518 -52.24 -14.74 -12.81
N GLN A 519 -53.42 -15.00 -12.23
CA GLN A 519 -53.85 -14.52 -10.91
C GLN A 519 -53.01 -15.11 -9.77
N VAL A 520 -51.78 -14.64 -9.61
CA VAL A 520 -51.12 -14.67 -8.29
C VAL A 520 -51.49 -13.36 -7.61
N ALA A 521 -52.27 -13.42 -6.54
CA ALA A 521 -52.72 -12.27 -5.75
C ALA A 521 -51.56 -11.62 -4.97
N GLN A 522 -50.54 -11.13 -5.66
CA GLN A 522 -49.55 -10.21 -5.11
C GLN A 522 -50.23 -8.86 -4.89
N GLU A 523 -50.06 -8.28 -3.70
CA GLU A 523 -50.40 -6.89 -3.44
C GLU A 523 -49.79 -6.02 -4.53
N VAL A 524 -50.64 -5.47 -5.39
CA VAL A 524 -50.20 -4.63 -6.50
C VAL A 524 -49.78 -3.29 -5.89
N ASP A 525 -48.46 -3.11 -5.78
CA ASP A 525 -47.87 -1.83 -5.42
C ASP A 525 -48.14 -0.82 -6.55
N ASN A 526 -49.14 0.03 -6.35
CA ASN A 526 -49.63 1.00 -7.34
C ASN A 526 -48.74 2.25 -7.48
N ARG A 527 -47.55 2.27 -6.87
CA ARG A 527 -46.61 3.38 -6.99
C ARG A 527 -46.08 3.53 -8.42
N GLU A 528 -45.87 4.77 -8.85
CA GLU A 528 -45.32 5.10 -10.16
C GLU A 528 -43.86 4.63 -10.26
N ILE A 529 -43.47 4.07 -11.40
CA ILE A 529 -42.11 3.55 -11.62
C ILE A 529 -41.22 4.66 -12.17
N ARG A 530 -40.02 4.78 -11.61
CA ARG A 530 -38.96 5.64 -12.11
C ARG A 530 -37.69 4.83 -12.34
N ILE A 531 -37.34 4.67 -13.61
CA ILE A 531 -36.17 3.94 -14.05
C ILE A 531 -35.01 4.92 -14.27
N VAL A 532 -33.93 4.73 -13.52
CA VAL A 532 -32.67 5.47 -13.64
C VAL A 532 -31.77 4.72 -14.62
N ALA A 533 -31.57 5.30 -15.80
CA ALA A 533 -30.66 4.77 -16.80
C ALA A 533 -29.18 5.07 -16.45
N PRO A 534 -28.21 4.37 -17.07
CA PRO A 534 -26.78 4.59 -16.84
C PRO A 534 -26.31 6.03 -17.09
N ASP A 535 -26.98 6.75 -17.99
CA ASP A 535 -26.71 8.17 -18.27
C ASP A 535 -27.34 9.14 -17.25
N GLY A 536 -27.98 8.61 -16.20
CA GLY A 536 -28.68 9.37 -15.16
C GLY A 536 -30.07 9.87 -15.56
N GLN A 537 -30.55 9.59 -16.79
CA GLN A 537 -31.89 9.99 -17.21
C GLN A 537 -32.97 9.12 -16.53
N LEU A 538 -34.13 9.74 -16.29
CA LEU A 538 -35.28 9.09 -15.66
C LEU A 538 -36.34 8.75 -16.71
N TYR A 539 -36.83 7.50 -16.65
CA TYR A 539 -37.89 7.00 -17.52
C TYR A 539 -39.08 6.50 -16.69
N SER A 540 -40.29 6.74 -17.15
CA SER A 540 -41.53 6.35 -16.46
C SER A 540 -41.95 4.90 -16.71
N SER A 541 -41.33 4.23 -17.68
CA SER A 541 -41.62 2.83 -18.02
C SER A 541 -40.45 2.17 -18.76
N VAL A 542 -40.44 0.84 -18.78
CA VAL A 542 -39.43 0.07 -19.53
C VAL A 542 -39.57 0.31 -21.03
N ASP A 543 -40.79 0.50 -21.55
CA ASP A 543 -41.01 0.83 -22.96
C ASP A 543 -40.48 2.22 -23.32
N ALA A 544 -40.58 3.20 -22.40
CA ALA A 544 -40.00 4.52 -22.60
C ALA A 544 -38.46 4.46 -22.65
N LEU A 545 -37.85 3.68 -21.74
CA LEU A 545 -36.42 3.39 -21.76
C LEU A 545 -36.02 2.72 -23.08
N ARG A 546 -36.74 1.65 -23.47
CA ARG A 546 -36.50 0.90 -24.70
C ARG A 546 -36.59 1.80 -25.94
N ALA A 547 -37.62 2.63 -26.03
CA ALA A 547 -37.82 3.55 -27.15
C ALA A 547 -36.66 4.55 -27.26
N ALA A 548 -36.17 5.08 -26.13
CA ALA A 548 -35.05 6.01 -26.11
C ALA A 548 -33.75 5.35 -26.61
N TYR A 549 -33.45 4.13 -26.17
CA TYR A 549 -32.25 3.40 -26.60
C TYR A 549 -32.31 2.93 -28.05
N ILE A 550 -33.47 2.49 -28.54
CA ILE A 550 -33.67 2.14 -29.96
C ILE A 550 -33.50 3.38 -30.86
N SER A 551 -33.89 4.57 -30.37
CA SER A 551 -33.82 5.80 -31.16
C SER A 551 -32.42 6.40 -31.30
N ARG A 552 -31.43 5.94 -30.52
CA ARG A 552 -30.06 6.44 -30.62
C ARG A 552 -29.43 5.94 -31.92
N PRO A 553 -29.00 6.83 -32.83
CA PRO A 553 -28.32 6.41 -34.05
C PRO A 553 -27.01 5.73 -33.63
N SER A 554 -26.87 4.45 -33.92
CA SER A 554 -25.66 3.68 -33.60
C SER A 554 -24.46 4.40 -34.22
N THR A 555 -23.62 5.03 -33.41
CA THR A 555 -22.41 5.76 -33.86
C THR A 555 -21.28 4.81 -34.28
N VAL A 556 -21.61 3.55 -34.60
CA VAL A 556 -20.68 2.56 -35.12
C VAL A 556 -20.21 3.01 -36.50
N THR A 557 -19.11 3.76 -36.49
CA THR A 557 -18.37 4.14 -37.68
C THR A 557 -17.91 2.85 -38.35
N SER A 558 -18.51 2.51 -39.49
CA SER A 558 -18.25 1.26 -40.20
C SER A 558 -16.79 1.19 -40.67
N LEU A 559 -15.96 0.41 -40.00
CA LEU A 559 -14.70 -0.07 -40.56
C LEU A 559 -15.04 -1.12 -41.62
N SER A 560 -15.00 -0.71 -42.90
CA SER A 560 -15.39 -1.56 -44.03
C SER A 560 -14.47 -2.77 -44.18
N SER A 561 -15.02 -3.97 -44.13
CA SER A 561 -14.38 -5.19 -44.61
C SER A 561 -14.87 -5.51 -46.03
N SER A 562 -13.92 -5.77 -46.94
CA SER A 562 -14.20 -6.16 -48.33
C SER A 562 -14.64 -7.63 -48.44
N PRO A 563 -15.44 -8.02 -49.45
CA PRO A 563 -15.92 -9.40 -49.60
C PRO A 563 -14.94 -10.27 -50.40
N MET A 564 -14.60 -11.46 -49.90
CA MET A 564 -13.98 -12.53 -50.70
C MET A 564 -14.95 -13.68 -50.96
N SER A 565 -14.82 -14.20 -52.18
CA SER A 565 -15.66 -15.14 -52.91
C SER A 565 -15.44 -16.63 -52.60
N THR A 566 -16.56 -17.35 -52.47
CA THR A 566 -16.93 -18.75 -52.85
C THR A 566 -15.99 -19.97 -52.71
N PRO A 567 -16.54 -21.19 -52.50
CA PRO A 567 -15.84 -22.34 -51.92
C PRO A 567 -15.39 -23.40 -52.94
N SER A 568 -14.39 -24.20 -52.59
CA SER A 568 -14.11 -25.48 -53.26
C SER A 568 -13.84 -26.60 -52.25
N THR A 569 -14.43 -27.73 -52.59
CA THR A 569 -14.63 -29.01 -51.90
C THR A 569 -13.33 -29.79 -51.69
N ARG A 570 -13.09 -30.32 -50.47
CA ARG A 570 -12.44 -31.63 -50.24
C ARG A 570 -12.61 -32.13 -48.78
N THR A 571 -13.00 -33.40 -48.70
CA THR A 571 -13.28 -34.25 -47.52
C THR A 571 -12.00 -34.74 -46.80
N PRO A 572 -12.09 -35.41 -45.63
CA PRO A 572 -11.23 -35.13 -44.48
C PRO A 572 -10.17 -36.18 -44.21
N SER A 573 -9.12 -35.80 -43.49
CA SER A 573 -8.26 -36.73 -42.77
C SER A 573 -7.97 -36.19 -41.37
N PHE A 574 -8.33 -37.01 -40.39
CA PHE A 574 -8.04 -36.90 -38.96
C PHE A 574 -6.54 -36.64 -38.68
N GLN A 575 -6.22 -35.61 -37.89
CA GLN A 575 -5.13 -35.64 -36.90
C GLN A 575 -5.18 -34.41 -35.98
N GLU A 576 -5.17 -34.70 -34.67
CA GLU A 576 -4.79 -33.91 -33.48
C GLU A 576 -4.85 -32.36 -33.54
N GLN A 577 -5.83 -31.81 -32.83
CA GLN A 577 -5.85 -30.40 -32.41
C GLN A 577 -5.22 -30.26 -31.02
N GLU A 578 -3.96 -29.80 -30.99
CA GLU A 578 -3.46 -29.01 -29.86
C GLU A 578 -4.00 -27.58 -30.01
N ALA A 579 -4.77 -27.14 -29.01
CA ALA A 579 -5.33 -25.79 -28.96
C ALA A 579 -4.23 -24.77 -28.61
N THR A 580 -3.63 -24.17 -29.63
CA THR A 580 -2.92 -22.89 -29.52
C THR A 580 -3.96 -21.77 -29.45
N GLN A 581 -4.32 -21.37 -28.23
CA GLN A 581 -5.11 -20.16 -28.02
C GLN A 581 -4.22 -18.92 -28.25
N SER A 582 -4.50 -18.23 -29.36
CA SER A 582 -4.01 -16.90 -29.65
C SER A 582 -4.54 -15.90 -28.61
N SER A 583 -3.63 -15.30 -27.84
CA SER A 583 -3.90 -14.18 -26.96
C SER A 583 -4.19 -12.91 -27.77
N SER A 584 -5.46 -12.64 -28.07
CA SER A 584 -5.89 -11.31 -28.50
C SER A 584 -6.16 -10.47 -27.24
N GLY A 585 -5.35 -9.43 -27.04
CA GLY A 585 -5.50 -8.49 -25.94
C GLY A 585 -6.83 -7.75 -26.00
N TYR A 586 -7.79 -8.19 -25.19
CA TYR A 586 -8.92 -7.36 -24.77
C TYR A 586 -8.41 -6.36 -23.73
N GLY A 587 -7.76 -5.29 -24.18
CA GLY A 587 -7.72 -4.05 -23.40
C GLY A 587 -9.16 -3.62 -23.15
N GLY A 588 -9.49 -3.25 -21.91
CA GLY A 588 -10.85 -2.87 -21.51
C GLY A 588 -11.32 -1.70 -22.36
N LYS A 589 -12.02 -1.99 -23.45
CA LYS A 589 -12.92 -1.04 -24.07
C LYS A 589 -14.15 -1.07 -23.20
N ASP A 590 -14.50 0.07 -22.62
CA ASP A 590 -15.78 0.31 -21.99
C ASP A 590 -16.86 -0.32 -22.88
N ILE A 591 -17.74 -1.11 -22.29
CA ILE A 591 -18.86 -1.70 -23.01
C ILE A 591 -19.62 -0.53 -23.61
N PRO A 592 -19.77 -0.43 -24.95
CA PRO A 592 -20.48 0.69 -25.55
C PRO A 592 -21.87 0.80 -24.92
N LEU A 593 -22.25 2.01 -24.47
CA LEU A 593 -23.57 2.32 -23.90
C LEU A 593 -24.74 1.90 -24.81
N ASP A 594 -24.46 1.52 -26.05
CA ASP A 594 -25.40 0.97 -27.04
C ASP A 594 -25.87 -0.48 -26.75
N LEU A 595 -25.47 -1.09 -25.63
CA LEU A 595 -25.73 -2.51 -25.30
C LEU A 595 -26.72 -2.73 -24.14
N VAL A 596 -27.71 -1.85 -23.96
CA VAL A 596 -28.86 -2.18 -23.09
C VAL A 596 -29.77 -3.17 -23.80
N ASP A 597 -29.50 -4.47 -23.63
CA ASP A 597 -30.34 -5.57 -24.12
C ASP A 597 -31.54 -5.79 -23.16
N LEU A 598 -32.64 -5.08 -23.42
CA LEU A 598 -33.90 -5.24 -22.70
C LEU A 598 -34.74 -6.44 -23.19
N ASP A 599 -34.29 -7.14 -24.22
CA ASP A 599 -34.99 -8.31 -24.76
C ASP A 599 -34.56 -9.59 -24.04
N ARG A 600 -33.37 -9.58 -23.43
CA ARG A 600 -32.84 -10.65 -22.58
C ARG A 600 -32.35 -10.11 -21.24
N PRO A 601 -33.28 -9.68 -20.36
CA PRO A 601 -32.88 -9.18 -19.05
C PRO A 601 -32.19 -10.29 -18.25
N GLY A 602 -31.09 -9.94 -17.60
CA GLY A 602 -30.41 -10.79 -16.63
C GLY A 602 -31.15 -10.85 -15.29
N HIS A 603 -30.62 -11.66 -14.37
CA HIS A 603 -31.24 -11.96 -13.08
C HIS A 603 -30.31 -11.66 -11.90
N ILE A 604 -30.87 -11.34 -10.73
CA ILE A 604 -30.08 -11.19 -9.49
C ILE A 604 -30.14 -12.51 -8.73
N VAL A 605 -29.13 -13.35 -8.93
CA VAL A 605 -28.94 -14.58 -8.15
C VAL A 605 -27.66 -14.45 -7.36
N LEU A 606 -27.75 -14.46 -6.03
CA LEU A 606 -26.58 -14.41 -5.16
C LEU A 606 -26.05 -15.82 -4.93
N LYS A 607 -24.72 -15.99 -5.07
CA LYS A 607 -24.08 -17.29 -4.81
C LYS A 607 -24.13 -17.69 -3.33
N GLN A 608 -24.16 -16.71 -2.43
CA GLN A 608 -24.36 -16.90 -1.00
C GLN A 608 -25.82 -16.63 -0.65
N SER A 609 -26.58 -17.68 -0.32
CA SER A 609 -28.03 -17.62 -0.10
C SER A 609 -28.47 -16.72 1.06
N GLU A 610 -27.56 -16.36 1.96
CA GLU A 610 -27.86 -15.55 3.15
C GLU A 610 -27.54 -14.06 2.96
N SER A 611 -26.85 -13.67 1.88
CA SER A 611 -26.49 -12.28 1.64
C SER A 611 -27.67 -11.48 1.08
N VAL A 612 -27.84 -10.24 1.53
CA VAL A 612 -28.84 -9.31 0.99
C VAL A 612 -28.22 -8.59 -0.20
N PRO A 613 -28.86 -8.56 -1.39
CA PRO A 613 -28.36 -7.78 -2.51
C PRO A 613 -28.46 -6.30 -2.17
N HIS A 614 -27.35 -5.57 -2.25
CA HIS A 614 -27.32 -4.16 -1.88
C HIS A 614 -26.29 -3.37 -2.68
N ILE A 615 -26.49 -2.06 -2.75
CA ILE A 615 -25.58 -1.07 -3.32
C ILE A 615 -25.04 -0.22 -2.18
N THR A 616 -23.73 -0.21 -1.96
CA THR A 616 -23.12 0.70 -0.99
C THR A 616 -23.12 2.11 -1.55
N MET A 617 -23.68 3.05 -0.79
CA MET A 617 -23.90 4.41 -1.28
C MET A 617 -22.91 5.41 -0.71
N ALA A 618 -22.62 5.33 0.60
CA ALA A 618 -21.46 6.00 1.18
C ALA A 618 -20.99 5.31 2.46
N TYR A 619 -19.76 5.61 2.86
CA TYR A 619 -19.18 5.11 4.10
C TYR A 619 -18.26 6.15 4.77
N ASP A 620 -18.14 6.06 6.09
CA ASP A 620 -17.31 6.88 6.95
C ASP A 620 -15.90 6.30 6.98
N ARG A 621 -15.05 6.84 6.11
CA ARG A 621 -13.69 6.35 5.93
C ARG A 621 -12.78 6.69 7.11
N LEU A 622 -13.04 7.81 7.81
CA LEU A 622 -12.25 8.29 8.95
C LEU A 622 -12.25 7.28 10.11
N ASN A 623 -13.37 6.57 10.29
CA ASN A 623 -13.52 5.53 11.29
C ASN A 623 -13.05 4.13 10.85
N GLY A 624 -12.28 4.04 9.76
CA GLY A 624 -11.71 2.79 9.25
C GLY A 624 -12.73 1.85 8.60
N THR A 625 -13.94 2.35 8.35
CA THR A 625 -15.01 1.60 7.71
C THR A 625 -14.75 1.49 6.20
N ARG A 626 -15.14 0.36 5.59
CA ARG A 626 -14.98 0.13 4.14
C ARG A 626 -16.32 -0.10 3.48
N ALA A 627 -16.40 0.18 2.19
CA ALA A 627 -17.62 -0.05 1.42
C ALA A 627 -18.16 -1.48 1.53
N MET A 628 -17.28 -2.49 1.63
CA MET A 628 -17.65 -3.91 1.78
C MET A 628 -18.27 -4.28 3.14
N ASP A 629 -18.13 -3.43 4.15
CA ASP A 629 -18.73 -3.68 5.47
C ASP A 629 -20.26 -3.47 5.44
N SER A 630 -20.82 -2.92 4.35
CA SER A 630 -22.27 -2.85 4.08
C SER A 630 -22.96 -4.21 4.11
N GLY A 631 -22.23 -5.30 3.81
CA GLY A 631 -22.76 -6.67 3.93
C GLY A 631 -23.10 -7.09 5.36
N LYS A 632 -22.72 -6.29 6.37
CA LYS A 632 -23.06 -6.50 7.79
C LYS A 632 -24.35 -5.79 8.21
N ILE A 633 -25.00 -5.04 7.33
CA ILE A 633 -26.26 -4.36 7.64
C ILE A 633 -27.37 -5.40 7.85
N THR A 634 -27.91 -5.42 9.06
CA THR A 634 -29.00 -6.33 9.46
C THR A 634 -30.36 -5.62 9.53
N HIS A 635 -30.37 -4.31 9.75
CA HIS A 635 -31.57 -3.49 9.85
C HIS A 635 -31.80 -2.70 8.56
N TRP A 636 -32.98 -2.86 7.98
CA TRP A 636 -33.36 -2.27 6.70
C TRP A 636 -34.73 -1.59 6.85
N GLU A 637 -34.80 -0.32 6.47
CA GLU A 637 -35.97 0.54 6.61
C GLU A 637 -36.61 0.81 5.25
N SER A 638 -37.93 0.69 5.19
CA SER A 638 -38.68 1.00 3.95
C SER A 638 -38.41 2.42 3.49
N LEU A 639 -38.38 2.62 2.17
CA LEU A 639 -38.19 3.95 1.60
C LEU A 639 -39.32 4.88 2.02
N THR A 640 -38.95 6.01 2.62
CA THR A 640 -39.87 7.06 3.06
C THR A 640 -39.41 8.43 2.56
N THR A 641 -40.36 9.34 2.34
CA THR A 641 -40.12 10.74 2.02
C THR A 641 -39.65 11.52 3.25
N ALA A 642 -39.35 12.80 3.07
CA ALA A 642 -38.81 13.61 4.16
C ALA A 642 -39.70 13.77 5.40
N ASP A 643 -41.00 13.71 5.19
CA ASP A 643 -42.08 13.75 6.18
C ASP A 643 -42.48 12.36 6.71
N GLY A 644 -41.74 11.30 6.36
CA GLY A 644 -41.97 9.94 6.83
C GLY A 644 -43.12 9.21 6.13
N GLN A 645 -43.67 9.78 5.05
CA GLN A 645 -44.66 9.09 4.21
C GLN A 645 -43.98 8.02 3.35
N ALA A 646 -44.75 7.06 2.85
CA ALA A 646 -44.22 6.06 1.92
C ALA A 646 -43.67 6.75 0.66
N TYR A 647 -42.48 6.34 0.21
CA TYR A 647 -41.87 6.94 -0.97
C TYR A 647 -42.77 6.75 -2.20
N PRO A 648 -43.13 7.81 -2.94
CA PRO A 648 -44.21 7.77 -3.94
C PRO A 648 -43.84 7.00 -5.22
N TYR A 649 -42.55 6.71 -5.41
CA TYR A 649 -42.03 6.04 -6.60
C TYR A 649 -41.43 4.67 -6.27
N ARG A 650 -41.49 3.77 -7.25
CA ARG A 650 -40.63 2.58 -7.30
C ARG A 650 -39.39 2.93 -8.10
N LEU A 651 -38.26 3.03 -7.41
CA LEU A 651 -36.98 3.38 -8.02
C LEU A 651 -36.32 2.13 -8.57
N VAL A 652 -35.95 2.17 -9.86
CA VAL A 652 -35.37 1.04 -10.58
C VAL A 652 -34.07 1.49 -11.23
N PHE A 653 -32.97 0.79 -10.99
CA PHE A 653 -31.71 1.03 -11.68
C PHE A 653 -31.51 0.07 -12.84
N VAL A 654 -30.95 0.58 -13.93
CA VAL A 654 -30.49 -0.22 -15.07
C VAL A 654 -28.99 -0.47 -14.88
N GLY A 655 -28.62 -1.71 -14.56
CA GLY A 655 -27.23 -2.12 -14.44
C GLY A 655 -26.86 -3.20 -15.46
N THR A 656 -25.58 -3.53 -15.52
CA THR A 656 -25.06 -4.56 -16.43
C THR A 656 -24.31 -5.61 -15.63
N VAL A 657 -24.55 -6.90 -15.90
CA VAL A 657 -23.73 -7.98 -15.32
C VAL A 657 -22.33 -7.88 -15.91
N ALA A 658 -21.33 -7.71 -15.06
CA ALA A 658 -19.95 -7.69 -15.50
C ALA A 658 -18.99 -8.10 -14.38
N GLU A 659 -17.71 -8.24 -14.73
CA GLU A 659 -16.64 -8.60 -13.81
C GLU A 659 -15.78 -7.39 -13.50
N LYS A 660 -15.59 -7.08 -12.21
CA LYS A 660 -14.60 -6.07 -11.81
C LYS A 660 -13.22 -6.70 -11.90
N MET A 661 -12.45 -6.26 -12.89
CA MET A 661 -11.07 -6.68 -13.09
C MET A 661 -10.11 -5.79 -12.32
N LEU A 662 -9.14 -6.41 -11.63
CA LEU A 662 -7.99 -5.75 -11.04
C LEU A 662 -6.70 -6.37 -11.57
N LEU A 663 -5.60 -5.64 -11.48
CA LEU A 663 -4.27 -6.17 -11.67
C LEU A 663 -3.79 -6.80 -10.35
N GLY A 664 -3.42 -8.06 -10.40
CA GLY A 664 -2.94 -8.79 -9.23
C GLY A 664 -1.73 -9.64 -9.57
N MET A 665 -1.14 -10.25 -8.54
CA MET A 665 -0.15 -11.29 -8.77
C MET A 665 -0.85 -12.58 -9.12
N LYS A 666 -0.38 -13.24 -10.18
CA LYS A 666 -0.82 -14.60 -10.47
C LYS A 666 -0.49 -15.44 -9.25
N ALA A 667 -1.53 -16.01 -8.64
CA ALA A 667 -1.36 -16.93 -7.54
C ALA A 667 -0.36 -17.98 -7.98
N ARG A 668 0.78 -18.07 -7.29
CA ARG A 668 1.64 -19.23 -7.48
C ARG A 668 0.76 -20.41 -7.18
N LYS A 669 0.70 -21.37 -8.11
CA LYS A 669 0.48 -22.75 -7.72
C LYS A 669 1.65 -23.04 -6.79
N THR A 670 1.46 -22.83 -5.48
CA THR A 670 2.38 -23.34 -4.47
C THR A 670 2.58 -24.77 -4.90
N ALA A 671 3.80 -25.10 -5.36
CA ALA A 671 4.12 -26.43 -5.86
C ALA A 671 3.50 -27.37 -4.87
N GLN A 672 2.44 -28.10 -5.27
CA GLN A 672 1.43 -28.66 -4.36
C GLN A 672 2.23 -29.19 -3.18
N VAL A 673 2.22 -28.44 -2.06
CA VAL A 673 3.03 -28.84 -0.92
C VAL A 673 2.42 -30.17 -0.61
N THR A 674 3.14 -31.25 -0.92
CA THR A 674 2.58 -32.60 -0.95
C THR A 674 1.87 -32.72 0.37
N LYS A 675 0.53 -32.69 0.32
CA LYS A 675 -0.27 -32.39 1.49
C LYS A 675 0.19 -33.42 2.50
N ALA A 676 0.80 -32.95 3.59
CA ALA A 676 1.41 -33.85 4.55
C ALA A 676 0.36 -34.90 4.88
N GLU A 677 0.71 -36.18 4.76
CA GLU A 677 -0.30 -37.24 4.75
C GLU A 677 -1.10 -37.23 6.07
N VAL A 678 -0.47 -36.74 7.15
CA VAL A 678 -1.11 -36.45 8.44
C VAL A 678 -1.09 -34.93 8.74
N SER A 679 -2.28 -34.37 8.98
CA SER A 679 -2.47 -32.97 9.37
C SER A 679 -2.24 -32.76 10.87
N LEU A 680 -1.01 -32.42 11.27
CA LEU A 680 -0.63 -32.22 12.68
C LEU A 680 -1.52 -31.19 13.39
N GLY A 681 -1.87 -30.09 12.70
CA GLY A 681 -2.74 -29.05 13.27
C GLY A 681 -4.14 -29.57 13.59
N ASN A 682 -4.70 -30.46 12.75
CA ASN A 682 -5.99 -31.07 13.02
C ASN A 682 -5.91 -32.09 14.17
N LEU A 683 -4.82 -32.88 14.25
CA LEU A 683 -4.63 -33.80 15.37
C LEU A 683 -4.54 -33.05 16.71
N ILE A 684 -3.76 -31.97 16.77
CA ILE A 684 -3.65 -31.12 17.97
C ILE A 684 -5.04 -30.58 18.35
N LYS A 685 -5.75 -29.95 17.40
CA LYS A 685 -7.10 -29.41 17.62
C LYS A 685 -8.09 -30.46 18.12
N SER A 686 -8.00 -31.69 17.61
CA SER A 686 -8.88 -32.79 18.02
C SER A 686 -8.63 -33.23 19.46
N LEU A 687 -7.37 -33.23 19.92
CA LEU A 687 -7.01 -33.60 21.29
C LEU A 687 -7.31 -32.50 22.30
N THR A 688 -7.11 -31.24 21.90
CA THR A 688 -7.24 -30.09 22.81
C THR A 688 -8.65 -29.47 22.79
N GLY A 689 -9.54 -29.98 21.95
CA GLY A 689 -10.94 -29.57 21.87
C GLY A 689 -11.17 -28.18 21.28
N ASP A 690 -10.51 -27.85 20.15
CA ASP A 690 -10.65 -26.72 19.17
C ASP A 690 -10.96 -25.27 19.66
N LYS A 691 -11.37 -25.02 20.92
CA LYS A 691 -11.98 -23.76 21.37
C LYS A 691 -11.06 -22.86 22.20
N THR A 692 -9.85 -23.29 22.54
CA THR A 692 -8.99 -22.56 23.52
C THR A 692 -7.57 -22.27 23.05
N ILE A 693 -7.16 -22.72 21.87
CA ILE A 693 -5.78 -22.56 21.38
C ILE A 693 -5.71 -21.40 20.39
N THR A 694 -4.88 -20.41 20.69
CA THR A 694 -4.58 -19.31 19.78
C THR A 694 -3.76 -19.80 18.58
N GLY A 695 -3.85 -19.12 17.43
CA GLY A 695 -3.08 -19.51 16.23
C GLY A 695 -1.56 -19.57 16.47
N LYS A 696 -1.04 -18.74 17.39
CA LYS A 696 0.36 -18.75 17.81
C LYS A 696 0.71 -20.03 18.59
N GLU A 697 -0.07 -20.38 19.60
CA GLU A 697 0.11 -21.62 20.38
C GLU A 697 0.02 -22.86 19.48
N LEU A 698 -0.95 -22.88 18.55
CA LEU A 698 -1.07 -23.98 17.58
C LEU A 698 0.20 -24.10 16.72
N GLY A 699 0.74 -22.96 16.25
CA GLY A 699 1.99 -22.92 15.49
C GLY A 699 3.19 -23.45 16.28
N GLU A 700 3.32 -23.04 17.55
CA GLU A 700 4.38 -23.51 18.47
C GLU A 700 4.26 -25.02 18.74
N MET A 701 3.05 -25.53 18.97
CA MET A 701 2.81 -26.96 19.19
C MET A 701 3.08 -27.79 17.93
N VAL A 702 2.65 -27.34 16.74
CA VAL A 702 2.97 -28.01 15.47
C VAL A 702 4.49 -28.08 15.26
N GLN A 703 5.21 -27.02 15.59
CA GLN A 703 6.67 -26.99 15.49
C GLN A 703 7.33 -27.97 16.47
N ALA A 704 6.88 -28.02 17.72
CA ALA A 704 7.37 -28.97 18.71
C ALA A 704 7.10 -30.44 18.33
N VAL A 705 5.94 -30.73 17.72
CA VAL A 705 5.64 -32.06 17.18
C VAL A 705 6.59 -32.42 16.05
N LYS A 706 6.86 -31.48 15.12
CA LYS A 706 7.81 -31.71 14.01
C LYS A 706 9.22 -32.01 14.52
N GLU A 707 9.70 -31.25 15.49
CA GLU A 707 11.03 -31.46 16.10
C GLU A 707 11.14 -32.83 16.77
N GLU A 708 10.07 -33.26 17.46
CA GLU A 708 10.08 -34.56 18.14
C GLU A 708 9.88 -35.73 17.16
N MET A 709 9.12 -35.54 16.08
CA MET A 709 9.07 -36.47 14.96
C MET A 709 10.46 -36.63 14.31
N GLU A 710 11.18 -35.52 14.08
CA GLU A 710 12.54 -35.54 13.51
C GLU A 710 13.51 -36.28 14.45
N LYS A 711 13.49 -35.97 15.74
CA LYS A 711 14.32 -36.64 16.76
C LYS A 711 14.05 -38.14 16.86
N LEU A 712 12.80 -38.56 16.68
CA LEU A 712 12.41 -39.97 16.68
C LEU A 712 12.48 -40.63 15.29
N SER A 713 12.93 -39.89 14.26
CA SER A 713 12.97 -40.33 12.86
C SER A 713 11.63 -40.87 12.36
N VAL A 714 10.54 -40.20 12.73
CA VAL A 714 9.16 -40.52 12.31
C VAL A 714 8.77 -39.63 11.14
N GLU A 715 8.65 -40.22 9.95
CA GLU A 715 8.18 -39.49 8.76
C GLU A 715 6.68 -39.16 8.87
N ASN A 716 6.27 -38.00 8.36
CA ASN A 716 4.86 -37.60 8.29
C ASN A 716 4.15 -38.35 7.14
N ARG A 717 3.83 -39.62 7.39
CA ARG A 717 3.07 -40.52 6.51
C ARG A 717 1.90 -41.13 7.26
N LEU A 718 0.83 -41.49 6.54
CA LEU A 718 -0.34 -42.18 7.10
C LEU A 718 0.04 -43.51 7.78
N ALA A 719 1.06 -44.21 7.25
CA ALA A 719 1.58 -45.43 7.86
C ALA A 719 2.13 -45.24 9.29
N ASN A 720 2.45 -43.99 9.68
CA ASN A 720 2.96 -43.63 10.99
C ASN A 720 1.91 -42.90 11.86
N GLU A 721 0.64 -42.86 11.46
CA GLU A 721 -0.38 -42.03 12.11
C GLU A 721 -0.50 -42.26 13.62
N GLU A 722 -0.55 -43.51 14.08
CA GLU A 722 -0.62 -43.85 15.52
C GLU A 722 0.60 -43.32 16.30
N ARG A 723 1.78 -43.42 15.68
CA ARG A 723 3.03 -42.99 16.27
C ARG A 723 3.13 -41.46 16.31
N ILE A 724 2.66 -40.79 15.26
CA ILE A 724 2.52 -39.33 15.21
C ILE A 724 1.50 -38.88 16.27
N MET A 725 0.37 -39.57 16.41
CA MET A 725 -0.65 -39.25 17.41
C MET A 725 -0.10 -39.35 18.84
N THR A 726 0.73 -40.36 19.10
CA THR A 726 1.42 -40.50 20.40
C THR A 726 2.34 -39.30 20.68
N ILE A 727 3.11 -38.84 19.68
CA ILE A 727 3.97 -37.65 19.80
C ILE A 727 3.14 -36.39 20.03
N VAL A 728 2.02 -36.25 19.31
CA VAL A 728 1.10 -35.12 19.47
C VAL A 728 0.53 -35.08 20.89
N HIS A 729 0.11 -36.24 21.44
CA HIS A 729 -0.41 -36.34 22.80
C HIS A 729 0.64 -35.90 23.83
N ASP A 730 1.87 -36.39 23.73
CA ASP A 730 2.96 -36.02 24.63
C ASP A 730 3.30 -34.52 24.56
N VAL A 731 3.31 -33.94 23.36
CA VAL A 731 3.51 -32.48 23.18
C VAL A 731 2.36 -31.68 23.81
N CYS A 732 1.10 -32.11 23.61
CA CYS A 732 -0.07 -31.48 24.21
C CYS A 732 -0.01 -31.53 25.75
N ASP A 733 0.31 -32.69 26.33
CA ASP A 733 0.40 -32.88 27.78
C ASP A 733 1.52 -32.02 28.40
N ARG A 734 2.68 -31.92 27.74
CA ARG A 734 3.77 -31.03 28.16
C ARG A 734 3.37 -29.57 28.09
N HIS A 735 2.64 -29.17 27.05
CA HIS A 735 2.16 -27.80 26.88
C HIS A 735 1.16 -27.43 27.99
N GLU A 736 0.20 -28.30 28.30
CA GLU A 736 -0.78 -28.09 29.36
C GLU A 736 -0.11 -28.04 30.75
N THR A 737 0.84 -28.92 31.00
CA THR A 737 1.65 -28.90 32.25
C THR A 737 2.40 -27.58 32.40
N LYS A 738 3.03 -27.09 31.33
CA LYS A 738 3.74 -25.80 31.33
C LYS A 738 2.78 -24.64 31.61
N LYS A 739 1.56 -24.69 31.04
CA LYS A 739 0.51 -23.69 31.27
C LYS A 739 0.05 -23.67 32.73
N LEU A 740 -0.17 -24.83 33.33
CA LEU A 740 -0.52 -24.95 34.76
C LEU A 740 0.59 -24.45 35.68
N LEU A 741 1.86 -24.71 35.35
CA LEU A 741 3.01 -24.19 36.11
C LEU A 741 3.15 -22.66 36.02
N LEU A 742 2.86 -22.06 34.87
CA LEU A 742 2.86 -20.60 34.73
C LEU A 742 1.73 -19.96 35.53
N LEU A 743 0.54 -20.57 35.54
CA LEU A 743 -0.59 -20.11 36.35
C LEU A 743 -0.31 -20.18 37.85
N SER A 744 0.37 -21.24 38.33
CA SER A 744 0.73 -21.37 39.75
C SER A 744 1.78 -20.33 40.18
N HIS A 745 2.73 -19.98 39.30
CA HIS A 745 3.73 -18.94 39.59
C HIS A 745 3.12 -17.54 39.67
N HIS A 746 2.09 -17.25 38.86
CA HIS A 746 1.36 -15.98 38.98
C HIS A 746 0.52 -15.88 40.25
N HIS A 747 -0.03 -16.99 40.76
CA HIS A 747 -0.74 -16.97 42.05
C HIS A 747 0.17 -16.75 43.25
N HIS A 748 1.43 -17.20 43.21
CA HIS A 748 2.39 -16.94 44.29
C HIS A 748 2.96 -15.52 44.31
N HIS A 749 3.05 -14.85 43.16
CA HIS A 749 3.51 -13.45 43.14
C HIS A 749 2.44 -12.44 43.59
N ASN A 750 1.16 -12.71 43.35
CA ASN A 750 0.08 -11.81 43.79
C ASN A 750 -0.30 -11.97 45.27
N SER A 751 0.17 -13.02 45.95
CA SER A 751 -0.07 -13.22 47.38
C SER A 751 1.01 -12.60 48.29
N ALA A 752 2.09 -12.06 47.72
CA ALA A 752 3.20 -11.46 48.47
C ALA A 752 3.13 -9.92 48.63
N SER A 753 2.15 -9.23 48.02
CA SER A 753 2.07 -7.75 48.04
C SER A 753 0.90 -7.16 48.85
N ALA A 754 0.21 -7.97 49.66
CA ALA A 754 -0.91 -7.50 50.48
C ALA A 754 -0.70 -7.86 51.97
N SER A 755 0.27 -7.23 52.64
CA SER A 755 0.36 -7.19 54.11
C SER A 755 1.43 -6.20 54.58
N THR A 756 1.06 -4.92 54.67
CA THR A 756 1.70 -3.95 55.57
C THR A 756 0.65 -2.91 55.95
N THR A 757 -0.30 -3.32 56.79
CA THR A 757 -1.09 -2.39 57.61
C THR A 757 -0.63 -2.52 59.06
N PRO A 758 -0.38 -1.40 59.77
CA PRO A 758 0.09 -1.45 61.14
C PRO A 758 -1.04 -1.85 62.09
N LEU A 759 -0.74 -2.79 62.99
CA LEU A 759 -1.62 -3.26 64.06
C LEU A 759 -2.02 -2.11 64.99
N PRO A 760 -3.31 -1.96 65.36
CA PRO A 760 -3.70 -1.22 66.53
C PRO A 760 -3.67 -2.13 67.75
N THR A 761 -2.91 -1.70 68.76
CA THR A 761 -3.04 -2.13 70.15
C THR A 761 -4.47 -1.87 70.63
N ILE A 762 -5.18 -2.88 71.14
CA ILE A 762 -6.19 -2.74 72.20
C ILE A 762 -6.40 -4.11 72.88
N ALA A 763 -6.61 -4.01 74.18
CA ALA A 763 -6.63 -5.04 75.20
C ALA A 763 -8.03 -5.65 75.42
N ILE A 764 -8.03 -6.95 75.77
CA ILE A 764 -8.76 -7.60 76.89
C ILE A 764 -10.32 -7.73 76.85
N LEU A 765 -10.75 -8.99 77.09
CA LEU A 765 -12.05 -9.54 77.56
C LEU A 765 -13.23 -9.43 76.57
N GLU A 766 -13.95 -10.48 76.18
CA GLU A 766 -14.30 -11.78 76.78
C GLU A 766 -14.31 -12.90 75.72
#